data_AF-A0AAE0HXL4-F1
#
_entry.id   AF-A0AAE0HXL4-F1
#
_cell.length_a   1.000
_cell.length_b   1.000
_cell.length_c   1.000
_cell.angle_alpha   90.00
_cell.angle_beta   90.00
_cell.angle_gamma   90.00
#
_symmetry.space_group_name_H-M   'P 1'
#
loop_
_entity.id
_entity.type
_entity.pdbx_description
1 polymer ?
#
loop_
_entity_poly.entity_id
_entity_poly.type
_entity_poly.pdbx_seq_one_letter_code
_entity_poly.pdbx_strand_id
1 'polypeptide(L)'
;MDQRNPAYGRAPAPRGPGLPGRPTQRMTNDGSGMAPPPGNYPSPGRPVSRSTPGGGYGQEDKSYGGGYGGGGYGGAQDASYPPQQQRAMRLRLAKVAPQLQSQYIYGNLSAVSPNDFQSRDGNDIYIRLSGPEGGEYVVTARPTNGFPDGHISLSDPQRTWSKIGQMDEVRAEVYDPFAYGGEVYISSLDVEIGFASKNKIVDTVYDPDEVAQIFTKTYTNQIFSPGQRLIMDIRNIPIAVMVRTVTLSDLSIQAGAAPPQPRVDSGARGILMTTSSVGIYKDAKSEIKIKATAKRAAANAIISPDFKFEDMGIGGLDTEFSTIFRRAFASRIFPPDLIEKLGIMHVKGMLLYGPPGTGKTLIARQIGKMLNAREPKVINGPEVLNKYVGQSEENIRKLFADAEKEYKEKGDESGLHIIIFDELDAVCKQRGSGAGGGTGVGDSVVNQLLSKLDGVDQLNNILLIGMTNRKDMIDDALLRPGRLEVQIEISLPDEPGRAQILKIHTSKMQQNEVMEDDVDLEKLATLTKNFSGAELSGLVKSATSYAFSRHIKVGTMAGVSEDVAGMKVNMQDFVNALSEVKAAFGADDAELEEAFPYGIFDYSQSIDNILRDGMLYVENVRQQDRLRHMSVLLYGPAGSGKTALAAQIAKESNYPFIKLITPASLVGFRDDSAKKDYLHKIFTDAYKSPLSLLIIDNIERIIEWNPVGPRLSNNILQALVTLLQTPPPKGHRLLVLATTSQHYTMQQLGIDVAFDRQIAVPAVKDVRELGIVLDKLGAFEGRRDVLQRALEAVREYSGRDMDVGVGVKMILTTAESARFSQDPADWFGQQMAAQIAVHNAGK
;
A
#
# COMPACT_ATOMS: atom_id res chain seq x y z
N MET A 1 17.95 -62.92 -32.87
CA MET A 1 19.13 -63.32 -33.67
C MET A 1 20.34 -62.61 -33.09
N ASP A 2 21.04 -63.39 -32.27
CA ASP A 2 22.48 -63.49 -31.99
C ASP A 2 23.50 -62.39 -32.38
N GLN A 3 24.56 -62.37 -31.55
CA GLN A 3 25.92 -61.80 -31.72
C GLN A 3 26.14 -60.29 -31.53
N ARG A 4 27.26 -59.77 -31.00
CA ARG A 4 28.36 -60.19 -30.09
C ARG A 4 29.24 -58.92 -29.90
N ASN A 5 29.84 -58.77 -28.72
CA ASN A 5 30.88 -57.79 -28.34
C ASN A 5 32.13 -57.83 -29.29
N PRO A 6 33.07 -56.84 -29.33
CA PRO A 6 33.99 -56.60 -28.20
C PRO A 6 34.57 -55.16 -28.01
N ALA A 7 35.18 -54.97 -26.84
CA ALA A 7 36.02 -53.84 -26.42
C ALA A 7 37.46 -53.91 -26.99
N TYR A 8 38.16 -52.76 -27.05
CA TYR A 8 39.57 -52.53 -26.62
C TYR A 8 40.11 -51.15 -27.09
N GLY A 9 40.87 -50.44 -26.25
CA GLY A 9 41.86 -49.43 -26.72
C GLY A 9 42.22 -48.28 -25.77
N ARG A 10 43.44 -48.33 -25.19
CA ARG A 10 44.06 -47.39 -24.23
C ARG A 10 44.61 -46.09 -24.87
N ALA A 11 44.64 -45.03 -24.03
CA ALA A 11 45.56 -43.88 -23.83
C ALA A 11 46.80 -43.68 -24.76
N PRO A 12 47.35 -42.45 -24.93
CA PRO A 12 48.23 -41.84 -23.89
C PRO A 12 48.25 -40.28 -23.78
N ALA A 13 48.75 -39.77 -22.65
CA ALA A 13 49.29 -38.39 -22.51
C ALA A 13 50.81 -38.40 -22.88
N PRO A 14 51.50 -37.27 -23.20
CA PRO A 14 52.02 -36.39 -22.13
C PRO A 14 52.43 -34.92 -22.50
N ARG A 15 52.92 -34.18 -21.47
CA ARG A 15 53.93 -33.07 -21.44
C ARG A 15 53.54 -31.58 -21.63
N GLY A 16 53.79 -30.77 -20.58
CA GLY A 16 54.30 -29.38 -20.66
C GLY A 16 55.83 -29.36 -20.88
N PRO A 17 56.58 -28.22 -20.83
CA PRO A 17 56.39 -27.01 -20.00
C PRO A 17 56.69 -25.65 -20.69
N GLY A 18 56.53 -24.51 -20.00
CA GLY A 18 57.19 -23.25 -20.41
C GLY A 18 56.67 -21.95 -19.77
N LEU A 19 57.43 -21.38 -18.83
CA LEU A 19 57.55 -19.93 -18.57
C LEU A 19 58.76 -19.43 -19.39
N PRO A 20 58.77 -18.18 -19.92
CA PRO A 20 59.34 -17.07 -19.14
C PRO A 20 58.80 -15.66 -19.49
N GLY A 21 59.14 -14.65 -18.66
CA GLY A 21 59.45 -13.31 -19.17
C GLY A 21 58.70 -12.12 -18.55
N ARG A 22 59.37 -11.44 -17.61
CA ARG A 22 59.20 -10.00 -17.34
C ARG A 22 60.00 -9.24 -18.41
N PRO A 23 59.54 -8.05 -18.86
CA PRO A 23 60.42 -6.90 -18.72
C PRO A 23 59.72 -5.61 -18.26
N THR A 24 60.60 -4.72 -17.83
CA THR A 24 60.51 -3.41 -17.20
C THR A 24 60.15 -2.23 -18.12
N GLN A 25 59.60 -1.18 -17.47
CA GLN A 25 59.78 0.27 -17.71
C GLN A 25 59.46 0.89 -19.09
N ARG A 26 58.53 1.86 -19.07
CA ARG A 26 58.83 3.23 -19.51
C ARG A 26 57.97 4.27 -18.78
N MET A 27 58.67 5.25 -18.23
CA MET A 27 58.20 6.48 -17.61
C MET A 27 57.69 7.47 -18.67
N THR A 28 56.68 8.27 -18.30
CA THR A 28 56.71 9.73 -18.48
C THR A 28 55.93 10.41 -17.35
N ASN A 29 56.69 11.16 -16.53
CA ASN A 29 56.36 12.42 -15.83
C ASN A 29 55.51 13.37 -16.71
N ASP A 30 54.78 14.40 -16.27
CA ASP A 30 54.85 15.28 -15.09
C ASP A 30 53.49 16.01 -14.94
N GLY A 31 53.14 16.48 -13.74
CA GLY A 31 51.96 17.34 -13.54
C GLY A 31 51.50 17.53 -12.09
N SER A 32 52.35 18.16 -11.29
CA SER A 32 52.20 18.59 -9.89
C SER A 32 50.98 19.43 -9.52
N GLY A 33 50.57 19.37 -8.24
CA GLY A 33 49.82 20.45 -7.54
C GLY A 33 48.82 19.97 -6.48
N MET A 34 49.25 19.38 -5.37
CA MET A 34 49.50 20.03 -4.06
C MET A 34 48.25 20.27 -3.20
N ALA A 35 48.17 19.53 -2.09
CA ALA A 35 47.27 19.76 -0.95
C ALA A 35 47.80 20.90 -0.06
N PRO A 36 46.92 21.50 0.78
CA PRO A 36 47.33 21.85 2.13
C PRO A 36 46.32 21.47 3.24
N PRO A 37 46.78 21.31 4.50
CA PRO A 37 45.97 20.92 5.66
C PRO A 37 45.76 22.11 6.66
N PRO A 38 45.50 21.94 7.98
CA PRO A 38 44.35 22.51 8.69
C PRO A 38 44.68 23.73 9.59
N GLY A 39 43.67 24.47 10.05
CA GLY A 39 43.85 25.68 10.87
C GLY A 39 42.80 25.91 11.97
N ASN A 40 43.30 26.26 13.15
CA ASN A 40 42.68 26.47 14.47
C ASN A 40 41.69 27.65 14.62
N TYR A 41 40.86 27.55 15.68
CA TYR A 41 40.20 28.58 16.53
C TYR A 41 40.91 29.96 16.62
N PRO A 42 40.20 31.10 16.88
CA PRO A 42 39.58 31.39 18.20
C PRO A 42 38.35 32.35 18.24
N SER A 43 37.78 32.50 19.45
CA SER A 43 36.83 33.56 19.91
C SER A 43 37.55 34.45 20.96
N PRO A 44 36.98 35.50 21.62
CA PRO A 44 35.79 36.36 21.35
C PRO A 44 36.07 37.89 21.58
N GLY A 45 35.08 38.77 21.35
CA GLY A 45 35.14 40.20 21.75
C GLY A 45 33.79 40.94 21.80
N ARG A 46 33.50 41.61 22.94
CA ARG A 46 32.37 42.54 23.22
C ARG A 46 32.59 43.94 22.58
N PRO A 47 31.60 44.86 22.44
CA PRO A 47 31.08 45.77 23.52
C PRO A 47 29.52 45.99 23.46
N VAL A 48 28.74 46.23 24.54
CA VAL A 48 28.52 47.38 25.46
C VAL A 48 27.77 48.62 24.88
N SER A 49 26.49 48.74 25.28
CA SER A 49 25.64 49.89 25.73
C SER A 49 25.50 51.24 24.99
N ARG A 50 24.22 51.66 24.78
CA ARG A 50 23.55 52.94 25.22
C ARG A 50 22.16 53.07 24.56
N SER A 51 21.03 53.04 25.29
CA SER A 51 20.28 54.11 26.01
C SER A 51 19.30 54.96 25.16
N THR A 52 17.99 54.67 25.32
CA THR A 52 16.77 55.55 25.49
C THR A 52 16.49 56.78 24.58
N PRO A 53 15.33 57.47 24.65
CA PRO A 53 13.92 57.09 24.91
C PRO A 53 12.88 57.77 23.96
N GLY A 54 11.60 57.39 24.05
CA GLY A 54 10.44 58.22 23.64
C GLY A 54 9.18 57.36 23.60
N GLY A 55 8.02 57.66 24.22
CA GLY A 55 7.53 58.90 24.81
C GLY A 55 6.13 59.18 24.24
N GLY A 56 5.09 59.18 25.09
CA GLY A 56 3.79 59.82 24.82
C GLY A 56 2.57 58.97 25.21
N TYR A 57 1.86 59.32 26.29
CA TYR A 57 0.58 60.08 26.33
C TYR A 57 -0.61 59.24 25.85
N GLY A 58 -1.77 59.12 26.50
CA GLY A 58 -2.45 59.71 27.65
C GLY A 58 -3.86 59.07 27.65
N GLN A 59 -4.34 58.55 28.77
CA GLN A 59 -5.49 59.07 29.52
C GLN A 59 -6.81 59.23 28.70
N GLU A 60 -7.85 58.47 29.05
CA GLU A 60 -9.16 59.06 29.43
C GLU A 60 -10.16 58.03 29.99
N ASP A 61 -10.87 58.51 31.02
CA ASP A 61 -11.94 57.92 31.82
C ASP A 61 -13.26 57.71 31.04
N LYS A 62 -14.09 56.74 31.49
CA LYS A 62 -15.40 57.02 32.15
C LYS A 62 -16.29 55.79 32.34
N SER A 63 -16.54 55.50 33.62
CA SER A 63 -17.83 55.27 34.31
C SER A 63 -19.11 54.82 33.58
N TYR A 64 -19.83 53.88 34.21
CA TYR A 64 -21.28 53.78 34.57
C TYR A 64 -21.64 52.27 34.58
N GLY A 65 -22.34 51.63 35.52
CA GLY A 65 -23.10 52.02 36.71
C GLY A 65 -24.19 50.94 36.98
N GLY A 66 -24.42 50.60 38.25
CA GLY A 66 -25.62 49.89 38.78
C GLY A 66 -25.64 48.36 38.64
N GLY A 67 -26.14 47.54 39.58
CA GLY A 67 -26.84 47.75 40.84
C GLY A 67 -27.57 46.44 41.27
N TYR A 68 -27.99 46.37 42.54
CA TYR A 68 -28.79 45.32 43.24
C TYR A 68 -28.03 44.05 43.67
N GLY A 69 -28.07 43.52 44.90
CA GLY A 69 -28.85 43.83 46.11
C GLY A 69 -29.40 42.53 46.75
N GLY A 70 -28.97 42.20 47.99
CA GLY A 70 -29.47 41.11 48.85
C GLY A 70 -28.32 40.45 49.64
N GLY A 71 -28.06 40.71 50.93
CA GLY A 71 -28.87 40.38 52.12
C GLY A 71 -28.76 38.87 52.44
N GLY A 72 -28.20 38.35 53.53
CA GLY A 72 -27.55 38.87 54.72
C GLY A 72 -27.12 37.68 55.62
N TYR A 73 -26.51 38.02 56.77
CA TYR A 73 -26.21 37.25 58.00
C TYR A 73 -24.72 37.09 58.32
N GLY A 74 -24.32 37.88 59.32
CA GLY A 74 -23.00 37.90 59.91
C GLY A 74 -22.77 36.78 60.93
N GLY A 75 -21.49 36.47 61.11
CA GLY A 75 -20.94 35.66 62.19
C GLY A 75 -19.46 35.98 62.35
N ALA A 76 -19.15 36.74 63.42
CA ALA A 76 -17.88 36.92 64.10
C ALA A 76 -16.57 36.95 63.27
N GLN A 77 -16.03 38.16 63.12
CA GLN A 77 -14.61 38.39 62.86
C GLN A 77 -13.79 37.91 64.05
N ASP A 78 -12.97 36.87 63.83
CA ASP A 78 -11.79 36.62 64.65
C ASP A 78 -10.57 37.05 63.82
N ALA A 79 -9.74 37.91 64.41
CA ALA A 79 -8.71 38.67 63.73
C ALA A 79 -7.60 37.76 63.18
N SER A 80 -7.58 37.52 61.87
CA SER A 80 -6.45 36.92 61.17
C SER A 80 -5.40 37.99 60.87
N TYR A 81 -4.28 37.92 61.58
CA TYR A 81 -3.03 38.59 61.19
C TYR A 81 -2.70 38.24 59.73
N PRO A 82 -2.21 39.20 58.91
CA PRO A 82 -1.72 38.87 57.58
C PRO A 82 -0.50 37.94 57.70
N PRO A 83 -0.35 36.93 56.81
CA PRO A 83 0.81 36.07 56.83
C PRO A 83 2.05 36.91 56.53
N GLN A 84 3.02 36.92 57.44
CA GLN A 84 4.35 37.45 57.18
C GLN A 84 4.94 36.68 55.99
N GLN A 85 5.02 37.31 54.82
CA GLN A 85 5.90 36.86 53.75
C GLN A 85 7.33 36.83 54.31
N GLN A 86 7.83 35.64 54.64
CA GLN A 86 9.23 35.46 55.01
C GLN A 86 10.09 35.96 53.86
N ARG A 87 10.91 36.99 54.13
CA ARG A 87 11.83 37.56 53.16
C ARG A 87 12.82 36.49 52.70
N ALA A 88 13.17 36.55 51.42
CA ALA A 88 14.21 35.72 50.83
C ALA A 88 15.50 35.73 51.66
N MET A 89 15.99 34.54 52.00
CA MET A 89 17.20 34.36 52.81
C MET A 89 18.34 33.84 51.95
N ARG A 90 19.57 34.13 52.35
CA ARG A 90 20.76 33.54 51.72
C ARG A 90 21.26 32.42 52.60
N LEU A 91 21.38 31.22 52.02
CA LEU A 91 21.79 30.02 52.72
C LEU A 91 23.12 29.50 52.16
N ARG A 92 23.91 28.86 53.02
CA ARG A 92 25.10 28.09 52.65
C ARG A 92 24.85 26.60 52.78
N LEU A 93 25.64 25.79 52.10
CA LEU A 93 25.53 24.33 52.20
C LEU A 93 26.15 23.82 53.50
N ALA A 94 25.39 23.03 54.26
CA ALA A 94 25.89 22.26 55.38
C ALA A 94 25.52 20.78 55.24
N LYS A 95 26.37 19.90 55.78
CA LYS A 95 26.07 18.47 55.85
C LYS A 95 25.22 18.19 57.09
N VAL A 96 24.24 17.31 56.93
CA VAL A 96 23.47 16.77 58.07
C VAL A 96 24.37 15.87 58.91
N ALA A 97 24.07 15.74 60.20
CA ALA A 97 24.76 14.82 61.11
C ALA A 97 24.85 13.40 60.51
N PRO A 98 25.97 12.68 60.68
CA PRO A 98 26.21 11.38 60.02
C PRO A 98 25.10 10.34 60.20
N GLN A 99 24.44 10.33 61.35
CA GLN A 99 23.36 9.39 61.68
C GLN A 99 22.09 9.61 60.85
N LEU A 100 21.87 10.82 60.34
CA LEU A 100 20.69 11.19 59.57
C LEU A 100 20.95 11.23 58.05
N GLN A 101 22.22 11.21 57.61
CA GLN A 101 22.57 11.42 56.20
C GLN A 101 21.85 10.47 55.24
N SER A 102 21.79 9.17 55.54
CA SER A 102 21.12 8.18 54.69
C SER A 102 19.63 8.49 54.53
N GLN A 103 18.96 8.94 55.60
CA GLN A 103 17.54 9.28 55.57
C GLN A 103 17.25 10.47 54.65
N TYR A 104 18.10 11.50 54.67
CA TYR A 104 17.93 12.69 53.82
C TYR A 104 18.30 12.41 52.36
N ILE A 105 19.34 11.60 52.12
CA ILE A 105 19.76 11.23 50.76
C ILE A 105 18.70 10.36 50.06
N TYR A 106 18.32 9.23 50.67
CA TYR A 106 17.33 8.33 50.07
C TYR A 106 15.91 8.87 50.13
N GLY A 107 15.62 9.76 51.10
CA GLY A 107 14.34 10.44 51.22
C GLY A 107 14.18 11.64 50.29
N ASN A 108 15.19 12.05 49.53
CA ASN A 108 15.17 13.26 48.68
C ASN A 108 14.75 14.53 49.46
N LEU A 109 15.22 14.68 50.71
CA LEU A 109 14.88 15.79 51.59
C LEU A 109 16.07 16.71 51.84
N SER A 110 15.79 17.99 52.04
CA SER A 110 16.78 18.99 52.44
C SER A 110 16.59 19.43 53.90
N ALA A 111 17.58 19.25 54.76
CA ALA A 111 17.54 19.77 56.13
C ALA A 111 17.72 21.29 56.14
N VAL A 112 16.93 21.98 56.95
CA VAL A 112 17.03 23.42 57.24
C VAL A 112 16.82 23.67 58.72
N SER A 113 17.24 24.84 59.23
CA SER A 113 17.00 25.20 60.63
C SER A 113 15.52 25.57 60.85
N PRO A 114 14.89 25.09 61.95
CA PRO A 114 13.56 25.54 62.37
C PRO A 114 13.48 27.04 62.68
N ASN A 115 14.61 27.69 62.99
CA ASN A 115 14.68 29.14 63.22
C ASN A 115 14.56 29.93 61.91
N ASP A 116 15.12 29.40 60.81
CA ASP A 116 15.10 30.03 59.49
C ASP A 116 13.75 29.81 58.81
N PHE A 117 13.21 28.59 58.91
CA PHE A 117 11.95 28.21 58.29
C PHE A 117 11.04 27.53 59.32
N GLN A 118 10.02 28.26 59.75
CA GLN A 118 9.00 27.76 60.67
C GLN A 118 7.99 26.89 59.91
N SER A 119 7.81 25.65 60.35
CA SER A 119 6.73 24.76 59.90
C SER A 119 5.67 24.70 60.98
N ARG A 120 4.39 24.79 60.58
CA ARG A 120 3.24 24.91 61.50
C ARG A 120 3.06 23.68 62.39
N ASP A 121 3.60 22.52 61.99
CA ASP A 121 3.48 21.23 62.70
C ASP A 121 4.70 20.29 62.53
N GLY A 122 5.87 20.81 62.13
CA GLY A 122 7.04 19.98 61.79
C GLY A 122 6.93 19.23 60.45
N ASN A 123 5.90 19.54 59.67
CA ASN A 123 5.71 19.06 58.30
C ASN A 123 6.79 19.58 57.34
N ASP A 124 7.01 18.83 56.26
CA ASP A 124 7.89 19.23 55.17
C ASP A 124 7.39 20.52 54.51
N ILE A 125 8.32 21.39 54.14
CA ILE A 125 8.09 22.68 53.50
C ILE A 125 8.72 22.69 52.12
N TYR A 126 8.13 23.43 51.18
CA TYR A 126 8.70 23.59 49.85
C TYR A 126 9.55 24.85 49.82
N ILE A 127 10.80 24.72 49.38
CA ILE A 127 11.74 25.84 49.30
C ILE A 127 12.13 26.03 47.84
N ARG A 128 11.92 27.25 47.33
CA ARG A 128 12.44 27.68 46.04
C ARG A 128 13.89 28.12 46.23
N LEU A 129 14.79 27.48 45.49
CA LEU A 129 16.21 27.77 45.42
C LEU A 129 16.53 28.47 44.10
N SER A 130 17.22 29.60 44.19
CA SER A 130 17.83 30.27 43.04
C SER A 130 19.35 30.17 43.16
N GLY A 131 19.94 29.40 42.24
CA GLY A 131 21.38 29.18 42.19
C GLY A 131 22.15 30.32 41.47
N PRO A 132 23.49 30.31 41.50
CA PRO A 132 24.33 31.34 40.88
C PRO A 132 24.15 31.49 39.36
N GLU A 133 23.78 30.40 38.66
CA GLU A 133 23.52 30.38 37.21
C GLU A 133 22.10 30.81 36.82
N GLY A 134 21.28 31.30 37.76
CA GLY A 134 19.96 31.86 37.48
C GLY A 134 18.83 30.85 37.26
N GLY A 135 19.04 29.56 37.55
CA GLY A 135 17.99 28.54 37.53
C GLY A 135 17.10 28.57 38.78
N GLU A 136 15.80 28.36 38.60
CA GLU A 136 14.84 28.20 39.70
C GLU A 136 14.51 26.72 39.93
N TYR A 137 14.84 26.22 41.11
CA TYR A 137 14.59 24.84 41.52
C TYR A 137 13.73 24.83 42.78
N VAL A 138 12.85 23.85 42.93
CA VAL A 138 12.09 23.68 44.19
C VAL A 138 12.47 22.35 44.81
N VAL A 139 12.81 22.38 46.08
CA VAL A 139 13.15 21.20 46.87
C VAL A 139 12.17 21.04 48.02
N THR A 140 11.95 19.80 48.44
CA THR A 140 11.22 19.50 49.67
C THR A 140 12.21 19.52 50.84
N ALA A 141 11.98 20.39 51.82
CA ALA A 141 12.85 20.60 52.96
C ALA A 141 12.16 20.26 54.28
N ARG A 142 12.94 19.81 55.26
CA ARG A 142 12.48 19.45 56.60
C ARG A 142 13.19 20.29 57.66
N PRO A 143 12.46 21.05 58.48
CA PRO A 143 13.04 21.70 59.65
C PRO A 143 13.62 20.67 60.61
N THR A 144 14.93 20.72 60.83
CA THR A 144 15.67 19.69 61.58
C THR A 144 16.31 20.29 62.82
N ASN A 145 15.92 19.80 64.00
CA ASN A 145 16.47 20.25 65.27
C ASN A 145 17.99 20.02 65.32
N GLY A 146 18.76 21.07 65.66
CA GLY A 146 20.22 21.02 65.73
C GLY A 146 20.95 21.24 64.39
N PHE A 147 20.23 21.58 63.31
CA PHE A 147 20.84 22.02 62.05
C PHE A 147 21.22 23.51 62.13
N PRO A 148 22.40 23.93 61.63
CA PRO A 148 22.88 25.31 61.78
C PRO A 148 22.00 26.32 61.02
N ASP A 149 21.73 27.45 61.66
CA ASP A 149 21.02 28.59 61.06
C ASP A 149 21.79 29.15 59.84
N GLY A 150 21.07 29.67 58.87
CA GLY A 150 21.61 30.19 57.60
C GLY A 150 22.17 29.11 56.67
N HIS A 151 21.83 27.84 56.87
CA HIS A 151 22.30 26.74 56.04
C HIS A 151 21.16 25.86 55.50
N ILE A 152 21.44 25.13 54.42
CA ILE A 152 20.60 24.07 53.85
C ILE A 152 21.46 22.86 53.50
N SER A 153 20.91 21.64 53.64
CA SER A 153 21.57 20.44 53.12
C SER A 153 21.03 20.06 51.75
N LEU A 154 21.91 19.76 50.80
CA LEU A 154 21.54 19.16 49.52
C LEU A 154 22.37 17.89 49.28
N SER A 155 21.73 16.82 48.81
CA SER A 155 22.42 15.61 48.37
C SER A 155 23.16 15.82 47.04
N ASP A 156 24.11 14.96 46.70
CA ASP A 156 24.87 15.08 45.44
C ASP A 156 23.97 15.09 44.18
N PRO A 157 22.92 14.24 44.07
CA PRO A 157 21.95 14.34 42.97
C PRO A 157 21.22 15.68 42.92
N GLN A 158 20.74 16.18 44.06
CA GLN A 158 20.04 17.46 44.16
C GLN A 158 20.95 18.63 43.75
N ARG A 159 22.21 18.63 44.20
CA ARG A 159 23.22 19.63 43.84
C ARG A 159 23.56 19.59 42.35
N THR A 160 23.70 18.39 41.79
CA THR A 160 23.99 18.21 40.36
C THR A 160 22.83 18.70 39.50
N TRP A 161 21.59 18.43 39.91
CA TRP A 161 20.38 18.91 39.22
C TRP A 161 20.22 20.42 39.32
N SER A 162 20.37 20.98 40.52
CA SER A 162 20.25 22.43 40.78
C SER A 162 21.48 23.25 40.36
N LYS A 163 22.57 22.58 39.96
CA LYS A 163 23.87 23.18 39.63
C LYS A 163 24.46 24.04 40.75
N ILE A 164 24.36 23.57 41.98
CA ILE A 164 24.87 24.27 43.17
C ILE A 164 26.18 23.60 43.66
N GLY A 165 27.28 24.33 43.58
CA GLY A 165 28.59 23.97 44.12
C GLY A 165 28.62 23.97 45.64
N GLN A 166 29.57 23.25 46.26
CA GLN A 166 29.59 23.06 47.71
C GLN A 166 29.90 24.35 48.49
N MET A 167 30.56 25.31 47.84
CA MET A 167 30.96 26.60 48.40
C MET A 167 30.00 27.73 48.01
N ASP A 168 28.95 27.42 47.24
CA ASP A 168 28.04 28.43 46.73
C ASP A 168 27.05 28.89 47.79
N GLU A 169 26.66 30.15 47.69
CA GLU A 169 25.58 30.74 48.48
C GLU A 169 24.31 30.77 47.62
N VAL A 170 23.20 30.29 48.18
CA VAL A 170 21.95 30.10 47.45
C VAL A 170 20.87 30.98 48.04
N ARG A 171 20.05 31.58 47.19
CA ARG A 171 18.87 32.32 47.66
C ARG A 171 17.72 31.34 47.84
N ALA A 172 17.15 31.32 49.03
CA ALA A 172 16.07 30.42 49.42
C ALA A 172 14.84 31.22 49.85
N GLU A 173 13.68 30.82 49.35
CA GLU A 173 12.39 31.43 49.66
C GLU A 173 11.36 30.32 49.87
N VAL A 174 10.41 30.51 50.79
CA VAL A 174 9.29 29.58 50.93
C VAL A 174 8.49 29.59 49.63
N TYR A 175 8.34 28.42 49.04
CA TYR A 175 7.54 28.23 47.85
C TYR A 175 6.13 27.82 48.27
N ASP A 176 5.13 28.59 47.88
CA ASP A 176 3.74 28.21 48.00
C ASP A 176 3.24 27.68 46.65
N PRO A 177 3.03 26.35 46.50
CA PRO A 177 2.51 25.76 45.27
C PRO A 177 1.11 26.24 44.90
N PHE A 178 0.34 26.78 45.85
CA PHE A 178 -1.06 27.19 45.67
C PHE A 178 -1.22 28.69 45.35
N ALA A 179 -0.15 29.48 45.47
CA ALA A 179 -0.21 30.94 45.31
C ALA A 179 -0.64 31.40 43.89
N TYR A 180 -0.49 30.56 42.87
CA TYR A 180 -0.75 30.90 41.47
C TYR A 180 -2.00 30.24 40.87
N GLY A 181 -2.86 29.60 41.68
CA GLY A 181 -4.20 29.16 41.25
C GLY A 181 -4.25 28.16 40.08
N GLY A 182 -3.37 27.15 40.06
CA GLY A 182 -3.28 26.16 38.98
C GLY A 182 -3.34 24.69 39.43
N GLU A 183 -3.18 23.76 38.48
CA GLU A 183 -3.09 22.31 38.70
C GLU A 183 -1.80 21.96 39.48
N VAL A 184 -1.90 21.71 40.79
CA VAL A 184 -0.72 21.50 41.65
C VAL A 184 -0.34 20.02 41.79
N TYR A 185 -1.28 19.10 41.58
CA TYR A 185 -1.08 17.68 41.87
C TYR A 185 -0.66 16.91 40.64
N ILE A 186 0.25 15.96 40.83
CA ILE A 186 0.73 15.10 39.76
C ILE A 186 -0.35 14.04 39.44
N SER A 187 -0.84 13.98 38.20
CA SER A 187 -1.64 12.86 37.71
C SER A 187 -0.76 11.68 37.33
N SER A 188 0.27 11.95 36.51
CA SER A 188 1.23 10.95 36.03
C SER A 188 2.65 11.49 36.06
N LEU A 189 3.58 10.64 36.50
CA LEU A 189 5.01 10.92 36.63
C LEU A 189 5.80 9.82 35.94
N ASP A 190 6.60 10.15 34.92
CA ASP A 190 7.52 9.18 34.32
C ASP A 190 8.93 9.38 34.87
N VAL A 191 9.54 8.30 35.35
CA VAL A 191 10.90 8.28 35.88
C VAL A 191 11.77 7.24 35.18
N GLU A 192 13.01 7.62 34.90
CA GLU A 192 14.05 6.72 34.42
C GLU A 192 14.88 6.20 35.60
N ILE A 193 15.14 4.90 35.63
CA ILE A 193 15.90 4.21 36.66
C ILE A 193 17.17 3.56 36.09
N GLY A 194 18.24 3.59 36.88
CA GLY A 194 19.50 2.90 36.59
C GLY A 194 20.34 2.67 37.84
N PHE A 195 21.37 1.82 37.77
CA PHE A 195 22.28 1.62 38.90
C PHE A 195 23.03 2.92 39.23
N ALA A 196 23.02 3.35 40.50
CA ALA A 196 23.72 4.57 40.92
C ALA A 196 25.24 4.43 40.88
N SER A 197 25.77 3.20 40.94
CA SER A 197 27.19 2.91 40.83
C SER A 197 27.45 1.86 39.76
N LYS A 198 28.42 2.12 38.88
CA LYS A 198 28.89 1.17 37.87
C LYS A 198 29.55 -0.08 38.46
N ASN A 199 29.92 -0.05 39.75
CA ASN A 199 30.60 -1.16 40.43
C ASN A 199 29.64 -2.07 41.23
N LYS A 200 28.35 -1.72 41.32
CA LYS A 200 27.31 -2.49 42.02
C LYS A 200 26.17 -2.85 41.07
N ILE A 201 26.50 -3.59 40.01
CA ILE A 201 25.53 -4.12 39.05
C ILE A 201 25.06 -5.49 39.58
N VAL A 202 23.76 -5.67 39.65
CA VAL A 202 23.13 -6.93 40.11
C VAL A 202 22.22 -7.44 39.00
N ASP A 203 22.24 -8.74 38.75
CA ASP A 203 21.46 -9.36 37.67
C ASP A 203 19.97 -9.61 38.02
N THR A 204 19.45 -8.92 39.03
CA THR A 204 18.06 -9.05 39.46
C THR A 204 17.13 -8.28 38.53
N VAL A 205 16.04 -8.93 38.13
CA VAL A 205 14.95 -8.32 37.37
C VAL A 205 14.02 -7.55 38.32
N TYR A 206 13.78 -6.28 38.03
CA TYR A 206 12.91 -5.41 38.83
C TYR A 206 11.50 -5.38 38.24
N ASP A 207 10.47 -5.58 39.07
CA ASP A 207 9.08 -5.41 38.66
C ASP A 207 8.72 -3.91 38.71
N PRO A 208 8.39 -3.27 37.58
CA PRO A 208 8.12 -1.84 37.55
C PRO A 208 6.92 -1.43 38.40
N ASP A 209 5.93 -2.29 38.61
CA ASP A 209 4.79 -1.99 39.48
C ASP A 209 5.22 -1.95 40.96
N GLU A 210 6.12 -2.86 41.37
CA GLU A 210 6.73 -2.86 42.71
C GLU A 210 7.57 -1.59 42.91
N VAL A 211 8.40 -1.24 41.92
CA VAL A 211 9.25 -0.05 41.97
C VAL A 211 8.40 1.24 42.03
N ALA A 212 7.32 1.32 41.24
CA ALA A 212 6.38 2.44 41.28
C ALA A 212 5.69 2.58 42.64
N GLN A 213 5.29 1.47 43.26
CA GLN A 213 4.71 1.47 44.61
C GLN A 213 5.71 1.93 45.67
N ILE A 214 6.95 1.44 45.61
CA ILE A 214 8.03 1.87 46.52
C ILE A 214 8.29 3.36 46.35
N PHE A 215 8.39 3.84 45.10
CA PHE A 215 8.60 5.25 44.79
C PHE A 215 7.47 6.13 45.35
N THR A 216 6.22 5.78 45.04
CA THR A 216 5.05 6.53 45.50
C THR A 216 4.99 6.58 47.02
N LYS A 217 5.14 5.44 47.70
CA LYS A 217 5.11 5.36 49.17
C LYS A 217 6.24 6.15 49.84
N THR A 218 7.42 6.19 49.23
CA THR A 218 8.60 6.85 49.81
C THR A 218 8.55 8.36 49.64
N TYR A 219 8.04 8.84 48.50
CA TYR A 219 8.10 10.25 48.12
C TYR A 219 6.72 10.94 48.07
N THR A 220 5.70 10.37 48.72
CA THR A 220 4.38 11.01 48.84
C THR A 220 4.52 12.41 49.47
N ASN A 221 3.72 13.37 49.00
CA ASN A 221 3.72 14.78 49.41
C ASN A 221 5.01 15.56 49.08
N GLN A 222 5.92 14.99 48.29
CA GLN A 222 7.08 15.73 47.78
C GLN A 222 6.78 16.39 46.44
N ILE A 223 7.46 17.49 46.17
CA ILE A 223 7.37 18.19 44.90
C ILE A 223 8.41 17.66 43.91
N PHE A 224 7.97 17.39 42.67
CA PHE A 224 8.83 16.92 41.58
C PHE A 224 8.79 17.86 40.38
N SER A 225 9.91 17.94 39.68
CA SER A 225 10.07 18.70 38.43
C SER A 225 10.75 17.86 37.35
N PRO A 226 10.45 18.07 36.06
CA PRO A 226 11.19 17.44 34.96
C PRO A 226 12.71 17.67 35.08
N GLY A 227 13.49 16.62 34.86
CA GLY A 227 14.95 16.62 34.95
C GLY A 227 15.51 16.44 36.37
N GLN A 228 14.67 16.41 37.42
CA GLN A 228 15.12 16.21 38.80
C GLN A 228 15.79 14.84 38.98
N ARG A 229 16.91 14.83 39.72
CA ARG A 229 17.70 13.62 39.98
C ARG A 229 17.70 13.30 41.47
N LEU A 230 17.53 12.02 41.80
CA LEU A 230 17.58 11.49 43.15
C LEU A 230 18.15 10.08 43.18
N ILE A 231 18.41 9.57 44.38
CA ILE A 231 18.82 8.18 44.60
C ILE A 231 17.77 7.54 45.51
N MET A 232 17.24 6.40 45.07
CA MET A 232 16.31 5.57 45.80
C MET A 232 17.00 4.29 46.24
N ASP A 233 16.67 3.79 47.42
CA ASP A 233 17.12 2.47 47.86
C ASP A 233 16.06 1.42 47.57
N ILE A 234 16.43 0.39 46.82
CA ILE A 234 15.59 -0.78 46.56
C ILE A 234 16.34 -2.01 47.07
N ARG A 235 15.89 -2.58 48.20
CA ARG A 235 16.48 -3.79 48.81
C ARG A 235 18.01 -3.66 49.04
N ASN A 236 18.46 -2.54 49.61
CA ASN A 236 19.88 -2.21 49.84
C ASN A 236 20.72 -1.96 48.58
N ILE A 237 20.08 -1.70 47.44
CA ILE A 237 20.75 -1.36 46.18
C ILE A 237 20.39 0.10 45.82
N PRO A 238 21.39 1.00 45.75
CA PRO A 238 21.15 2.38 45.38
C PRO A 238 20.85 2.48 43.87
N ILE A 239 19.64 2.90 43.55
CA ILE A 239 19.15 3.14 42.20
C ILE A 239 19.09 4.65 41.96
N ALA A 240 19.77 5.11 40.92
CA ALA A 240 19.65 6.48 40.43
C ALA A 240 18.31 6.62 39.71
N VAL A 241 17.59 7.69 40.03
CA VAL A 241 16.29 8.00 39.44
C VAL A 241 16.33 9.40 38.85
N MET A 242 15.80 9.56 37.64
CA MET A 242 15.67 10.83 36.94
C MET A 242 14.24 11.04 36.49
N VAL A 243 13.62 12.15 36.88
CA VAL A 243 12.27 12.50 36.45
C VAL A 243 12.30 12.95 35.00
N ARG A 244 11.51 12.30 34.12
CA ARG A 244 11.45 12.60 32.69
C ARG A 244 10.32 13.56 32.37
N THR A 245 9.10 13.24 32.83
CA THR A 245 7.90 14.04 32.58
C THR A 245 7.08 14.14 33.87
N VAL A 246 6.41 15.27 34.03
CA VAL A 246 5.43 15.51 35.10
C VAL A 246 4.17 16.01 34.42
N THR A 247 3.05 15.33 34.65
CA THR A 247 1.72 15.78 34.20
C THR A 247 0.92 16.18 35.41
N LEU A 248 0.29 17.34 35.33
CA LEU A 248 -0.48 17.94 36.41
C LEU A 248 -1.97 17.67 36.19
N SER A 249 -2.73 17.65 37.27
CA SER A 249 -4.19 17.53 37.26
C SER A 249 -4.80 18.35 38.39
N ASP A 250 -6.01 18.84 38.15
CA ASP A 250 -6.84 19.43 39.19
C ASP A 250 -7.67 18.33 39.89
N LEU A 251 -7.60 18.29 41.23
CA LEU A 251 -8.44 17.41 42.04
C LEU A 251 -9.90 17.90 42.12
N SER A 252 -10.24 19.04 41.50
CA SER A 252 -11.59 19.61 41.50
C SER A 252 -12.60 18.92 40.55
N ILE A 253 -12.18 17.93 39.74
CA ILE A 253 -13.06 17.27 38.77
C ILE A 253 -13.57 15.92 39.30
N GLN A 254 -14.87 15.87 39.59
CA GLN A 254 -15.63 14.66 39.86
C GLN A 254 -15.44 13.59 38.77
N ALA A 255 -15.47 12.32 39.20
CA ALA A 255 -15.43 11.14 38.36
C ALA A 255 -16.38 11.23 37.15
N GLY A 256 -15.83 11.38 35.94
CA GLY A 256 -16.62 11.34 34.70
C GLY A 256 -16.04 12.02 33.46
N ALA A 257 -14.98 12.84 33.54
CA ALA A 257 -14.38 13.48 32.37
C ALA A 257 -13.19 12.69 31.79
N ALA A 258 -13.04 12.75 30.46
CA ALA A 258 -11.92 12.13 29.73
C ALA A 258 -10.55 12.60 30.30
N PRO A 259 -9.53 11.73 30.30
CA PRO A 259 -8.21 12.08 30.85
C PRO A 259 -7.67 13.33 30.15
N PRO A 260 -7.21 14.35 30.90
CA PRO A 260 -6.66 15.56 30.31
C PRO A 260 -5.45 15.22 29.44
N GLN A 261 -5.31 15.91 28.30
CA GLN A 261 -4.17 15.73 27.41
C GLN A 261 -2.88 16.09 28.15
N PRO A 262 -1.85 15.22 28.14
CA PRO A 262 -0.60 15.48 28.86
C PRO A 262 0.10 16.70 28.25
N ARG A 263 0.14 17.82 28.99
CA ARG A 263 1.01 18.95 28.66
C ARG A 263 2.38 18.70 29.27
N VAL A 264 3.39 18.52 28.41
CA VAL A 264 4.80 18.41 28.82
C VAL A 264 5.34 19.82 28.94
N ASP A 265 5.01 20.50 30.04
CA ASP A 265 5.53 21.85 30.28
C ASP A 265 6.91 21.75 30.95
N SER A 266 7.93 22.37 30.36
CA SER A 266 9.32 22.29 30.88
C SER A 266 9.48 22.95 32.24
N GLY A 267 8.51 23.77 32.67
CA GLY A 267 8.45 24.41 33.98
C GLY A 267 7.48 23.76 34.97
N ALA A 268 6.87 22.61 34.64
CA ALA A 268 5.89 21.95 35.49
C ALA A 268 6.51 21.55 36.85
N ARG A 269 5.83 21.91 37.94
CA ARG A 269 6.19 21.51 39.31
C ARG A 269 4.93 21.00 39.99
N GLY A 270 4.94 19.74 40.42
CA GLY A 270 3.76 19.11 40.99
C GLY A 270 4.04 18.34 42.27
N ILE A 271 3.04 18.22 43.12
CA ILE A 271 3.10 17.42 44.35
C ILE A 271 2.66 15.99 44.03
N LEU A 272 3.49 15.02 44.40
CA LEU A 272 3.18 13.60 44.25
C LEU A 272 2.14 13.15 45.28
N MET A 273 1.04 12.56 44.81
CA MET A 273 -0.03 12.02 45.65
C MET A 273 0.00 10.48 45.63
N THR A 274 -0.66 9.85 46.61
CA THR A 274 -0.79 8.38 46.64
C THR A 274 -1.61 7.82 45.46
N THR A 275 -2.40 8.67 44.81
CA THR A 275 -3.23 8.34 43.64
C THR A 275 -2.53 8.60 42.30
N SER A 276 -1.32 9.16 42.30
CA SER A 276 -0.57 9.47 41.08
C SER A 276 -0.08 8.19 40.39
N SER A 277 -0.17 8.11 39.06
CA SER A 277 0.43 7.02 38.31
C SER A 277 1.92 7.26 38.06
N VAL A 278 2.78 6.34 38.47
CA VAL A 278 4.23 6.46 38.26
C VAL A 278 4.70 5.46 37.19
N GLY A 279 5.17 5.97 36.05
CA GLY A 279 5.77 5.19 34.97
C GLY A 279 7.26 4.96 35.19
N ILE A 280 7.72 3.71 35.17
CA ILE A 280 9.13 3.33 35.34
C ILE A 280 9.78 2.97 34.01
N TYR A 281 10.83 3.69 33.64
CA TYR A 281 11.61 3.49 32.40
C TYR A 281 13.05 3.10 32.74
N LYS A 282 13.68 2.31 31.86
CA LYS A 282 15.10 1.96 31.96
C LYS A 282 15.95 3.10 31.40
N ASP A 283 17.00 3.50 32.13
CA ASP A 283 18.05 4.34 31.56
C ASP A 283 18.78 3.58 30.45
N ALA A 284 18.81 4.15 29.24
CA ALA A 284 19.46 3.56 28.07
C ALA A 284 20.94 3.22 28.28
N LYS A 285 21.62 3.89 29.22
CA LYS A 285 23.02 3.65 29.56
C LYS A 285 23.21 2.62 30.68
N SER A 286 22.14 2.15 31.30
CA SER A 286 22.20 1.23 32.45
C SER A 286 21.87 -0.20 32.05
N GLU A 287 22.54 -1.17 32.68
CA GLU A 287 22.31 -2.60 32.48
C GLU A 287 21.13 -3.15 33.32
N ILE A 288 20.37 -2.28 33.99
CA ILE A 288 19.23 -2.70 34.80
C ILE A 288 18.19 -3.45 33.96
N LYS A 289 17.72 -4.59 34.48
CA LYS A 289 16.70 -5.43 33.85
C LYS A 289 15.34 -5.14 34.49
N ILE A 290 14.37 -4.70 33.70
CA ILE A 290 13.00 -4.42 34.15
C ILE A 290 12.07 -5.45 33.52
N LYS A 291 11.15 -6.00 34.30
CA LYS A 291 10.14 -6.94 33.82
C LYS A 291 9.18 -6.22 32.86
N ALA A 292 8.89 -6.82 31.71
CA ALA A 292 7.85 -6.32 30.81
C ALA A 292 6.47 -6.44 31.50
N THR A 293 5.68 -5.36 31.44
CA THR A 293 4.33 -5.33 32.06
C THR A 293 3.26 -5.31 31.00
N ALA A 294 2.30 -6.23 31.11
CA ALA A 294 1.14 -6.38 30.21
C ALA A 294 0.22 -5.14 30.09
N LYS A 295 0.32 -4.16 30.99
CA LYS A 295 -0.46 -2.89 30.92
C LYS A 295 0.18 -1.81 30.06
N ARG A 296 1.37 -2.04 29.53
CA ARG A 296 2.04 -1.07 28.67
C ARG A 296 1.57 -1.27 27.23
N ALA A 297 0.91 -0.25 26.67
CA ALA A 297 1.05 -0.03 25.24
C ALA A 297 2.57 0.02 24.97
N ALA A 298 3.04 -0.76 24.01
CA ALA A 298 4.45 -0.71 23.63
C ALA A 298 4.85 0.77 23.46
N ALA A 299 6.01 1.16 24.00
CA ALA A 299 6.55 2.51 23.80
C ALA A 299 6.66 2.89 22.31
N ASN A 300 6.54 1.89 21.43
CA ASN A 300 6.34 2.01 20.00
C ASN A 300 4.95 1.45 19.64
N ALA A 301 3.87 2.19 19.91
CA ALA A 301 2.62 1.95 19.21
C ALA A 301 2.89 2.23 17.72
N ILE A 302 3.16 1.17 16.96
CA ILE A 302 3.51 1.16 15.53
C ILE A 302 2.40 1.83 14.69
N ILE A 303 1.19 2.02 15.23
CA ILE A 303 0.02 2.52 14.50
C ILE A 303 -0.83 3.44 15.40
N SER A 304 -1.14 4.65 14.92
CA SER A 304 -2.15 5.52 15.53
C SER A 304 -3.56 4.94 15.27
N PRO A 305 -4.42 4.79 16.29
CA PRO A 305 -5.71 4.09 16.17
C PRO A 305 -6.76 4.78 15.27
N ASP A 306 -6.56 6.04 14.89
CA ASP A 306 -7.49 6.82 14.05
C ASP A 306 -6.96 7.00 12.62
N PHE A 307 -7.04 5.96 11.79
CA PHE A 307 -6.49 5.98 10.43
C PHE A 307 -7.57 5.88 9.35
N LYS A 308 -7.59 6.81 8.38
CA LYS A 308 -8.42 6.76 7.17
C LYS A 308 -7.58 6.42 5.95
N PHE A 309 -8.02 5.42 5.17
CA PHE A 309 -7.30 4.88 4.02
C PHE A 309 -7.15 5.88 2.87
N GLU A 310 -8.16 6.73 2.66
CA GLU A 310 -8.18 7.80 1.65
C GLU A 310 -7.02 8.80 1.85
N ASP A 311 -6.64 9.09 3.10
CA ASP A 311 -5.59 10.06 3.43
C ASP A 311 -4.18 9.62 2.99
N MET A 312 -3.98 8.32 2.76
CA MET A 312 -2.71 7.78 2.23
C MET A 312 -2.69 7.62 0.71
N GLY A 313 -3.74 8.06 0.02
CA GLY A 313 -3.84 7.99 -1.43
C GLY A 313 -3.98 6.57 -1.96
N ILE A 314 -4.59 5.67 -1.17
CA ILE A 314 -5.01 4.34 -1.60
C ILE A 314 -6.55 4.37 -1.70
N GLY A 315 -7.09 4.00 -2.86
CA GLY A 315 -8.54 3.89 -3.07
C GLY A 315 -8.91 2.51 -3.60
N GLY A 316 -10.09 2.02 -3.23
CA GLY A 316 -10.71 0.81 -3.78
C GLY A 316 -10.14 -0.52 -3.30
N LEU A 317 -9.35 -0.55 -2.21
CA LEU A 317 -8.65 -1.74 -1.72
C LEU A 317 -8.83 -1.97 -0.21
N ASP A 318 -9.93 -1.48 0.36
CA ASP A 318 -10.20 -1.52 1.80
C ASP A 318 -10.30 -2.95 2.34
N THR A 319 -10.86 -3.87 1.55
CA THR A 319 -11.04 -5.29 1.88
C THR A 319 -9.71 -6.05 1.93
N GLU A 320 -8.87 -5.85 0.93
CA GLU A 320 -7.55 -6.46 0.80
C GLU A 320 -6.64 -5.93 1.91
N PHE A 321 -6.67 -4.61 2.15
CA PHE A 321 -5.88 -3.97 3.19
C PHE A 321 -6.30 -4.40 4.60
N SER A 322 -7.60 -4.49 4.88
CA SER A 322 -8.12 -5.02 6.14
C SER A 322 -7.69 -6.47 6.37
N THR A 323 -7.65 -7.26 5.30
CA THR A 323 -7.17 -8.65 5.35
C THR A 323 -5.67 -8.72 5.62
N ILE A 324 -4.87 -7.86 4.96
CA ILE A 324 -3.44 -7.69 5.22
C ILE A 324 -3.21 -7.33 6.69
N PHE A 325 -3.94 -6.34 7.21
CA PHE A 325 -3.81 -5.87 8.57
C PHE A 325 -4.10 -6.95 9.60
N ARG A 326 -5.22 -7.66 9.44
CA ARG A 326 -5.60 -8.75 10.33
C ARG A 326 -4.63 -9.93 10.27
N ARG A 327 -4.13 -10.30 9.09
CA ARG A 327 -3.29 -11.49 8.92
C ARG A 327 -1.81 -11.25 9.24
N ALA A 328 -1.26 -10.11 8.84
CA ALA A 328 0.17 -9.83 8.99
C ALA A 328 0.50 -8.92 10.19
N PHE A 329 -0.31 -7.88 10.43
CA PHE A 329 0.03 -6.83 11.41
C PHE A 329 -0.58 -7.05 12.79
N ALA A 330 -1.71 -7.75 12.90
CA ALA A 330 -2.36 -8.00 14.18
C ALA A 330 -1.39 -8.56 15.24
N SER A 331 -0.59 -9.58 14.87
CA SER A 331 0.38 -10.19 15.80
C SER A 331 1.41 -9.20 16.39
N ARG A 332 1.67 -8.08 15.71
CA ARG A 332 2.67 -7.08 16.11
C ARG A 332 2.08 -5.87 16.83
N ILE A 333 0.76 -5.73 16.80
CA ILE A 333 0.02 -4.67 17.50
C ILE A 333 -0.34 -5.13 18.91
N PHE A 334 -0.62 -6.42 19.09
CA PHE A 334 -0.92 -6.98 20.41
C PHE A 334 0.33 -7.06 21.29
N PRO A 335 0.18 -6.97 22.63
CA PRO A 335 1.30 -7.08 23.57
C PRO A 335 2.07 -8.40 23.38
N PRO A 336 3.41 -8.38 23.42
CA PRO A 336 4.25 -9.56 23.21
C PRO A 336 3.93 -10.69 24.20
N ASP A 337 3.62 -10.36 25.45
CA ASP A 337 3.23 -11.32 26.50
C ASP A 337 2.02 -12.17 26.10
N LEU A 338 1.07 -11.60 25.34
CA LEU A 338 -0.12 -12.33 24.88
C LEU A 338 0.24 -13.25 23.70
N ILE A 339 1.11 -12.78 22.81
CA ILE A 339 1.59 -13.56 21.66
C ILE A 339 2.41 -14.77 22.12
N GLU A 340 3.28 -14.58 23.10
CA GLU A 340 4.07 -15.66 23.71
C GLU A 340 3.16 -16.70 24.37
N LYS A 341 2.13 -16.27 25.11
CA LYS A 341 1.11 -17.18 25.69
C LYS A 341 0.31 -17.94 24.63
N LEU A 342 0.06 -17.33 23.48
CA LEU A 342 -0.61 -17.98 22.36
C LEU A 342 0.34 -18.91 21.57
N GLY A 343 1.65 -18.81 21.76
CA GLY A 343 2.66 -19.59 21.05
C GLY A 343 2.70 -19.32 19.55
N ILE A 344 2.27 -18.13 19.11
CA ILE A 344 2.18 -17.76 17.69
C ILE A 344 3.45 -17.04 17.28
N MET A 345 4.05 -17.45 16.16
CA MET A 345 5.16 -16.72 15.54
C MET A 345 4.65 -15.57 14.67
N HIS A 346 5.40 -14.46 14.64
CA HIS A 346 5.07 -13.36 13.74
C HIS A 346 5.23 -13.77 12.27
N VAL A 347 4.37 -13.23 11.42
CA VAL A 347 4.48 -13.41 9.97
C VAL A 347 5.79 -12.79 9.47
N LYS A 348 6.60 -13.58 8.78
CA LYS A 348 7.90 -13.17 8.22
C LYS A 348 7.78 -12.58 6.82
N GLY A 349 6.79 -13.02 6.05
CA GLY A 349 6.70 -12.69 4.63
C GLY A 349 5.27 -12.57 4.11
N MET A 350 5.10 -11.65 3.17
CA MET A 350 3.87 -11.38 2.45
C MET A 350 4.16 -11.29 0.95
N LEU A 351 3.25 -11.81 0.13
CA LEU A 351 3.29 -11.69 -1.32
C LEU A 351 2.06 -10.94 -1.82
N LEU A 352 2.29 -9.81 -2.49
CA LEU A 352 1.26 -9.07 -3.23
C LEU A 352 1.35 -9.46 -4.71
N TYR A 353 0.29 -10.01 -5.27
CA TYR A 353 0.25 -10.38 -6.68
C TYR A 353 -1.01 -9.87 -7.36
N GLY A 354 -0.99 -9.72 -8.69
CA GLY A 354 -2.14 -9.24 -9.45
C GLY A 354 -1.73 -8.59 -10.76
N PRO A 355 -2.68 -8.18 -11.62
CA PRO A 355 -2.39 -7.55 -12.90
C PRO A 355 -1.54 -6.27 -12.75
N PRO A 356 -0.76 -5.90 -13.78
CA PRO A 356 0.04 -4.68 -13.74
C PRO A 356 -0.85 -3.44 -13.59
N GLY A 357 -0.32 -2.37 -12.98
CA GLY A 357 -1.03 -1.10 -12.85
C GLY A 357 -2.05 -1.01 -11.70
N THR A 358 -2.24 -2.05 -10.89
CA THR A 358 -3.19 -2.05 -9.74
C THR A 358 -2.63 -1.43 -8.45
N GLY A 359 -1.43 -0.85 -8.48
CA GLY A 359 -0.90 -0.12 -7.32
C GLY A 359 -0.18 -0.98 -6.26
N LYS A 360 0.21 -2.23 -6.56
CA LYS A 360 0.98 -3.11 -5.66
C LYS A 360 2.19 -2.42 -5.00
N THR A 361 3.02 -1.73 -5.80
CA THR A 361 4.19 -0.97 -5.32
C THR A 361 3.80 0.19 -4.41
N LEU A 362 2.67 0.85 -4.67
CA LEU A 362 2.18 1.94 -3.85
C LEU A 362 1.73 1.41 -2.48
N ILE A 363 0.95 0.33 -2.46
CA ILE A 363 0.47 -0.32 -1.23
C ILE A 363 1.67 -0.75 -0.36
N ALA A 364 2.65 -1.44 -0.93
CA ALA A 364 3.82 -1.90 -0.18
C ALA A 364 4.61 -0.74 0.45
N ARG A 365 4.80 0.36 -0.31
CA ARG A 365 5.48 1.56 0.21
C ARG A 365 4.69 2.25 1.31
N GLN A 366 3.37 2.33 1.18
CA GLN A 366 2.51 2.94 2.19
C GLN A 366 2.42 2.10 3.46
N ILE A 367 2.34 0.76 3.33
CA ILE A 367 2.47 -0.16 4.47
C ILE A 367 3.81 0.08 5.19
N GLY A 368 4.91 0.22 4.45
CA GLY A 368 6.23 0.52 5.02
C GLY A 368 6.27 1.82 5.81
N LYS A 369 5.65 2.89 5.28
CA LYS A 369 5.55 4.20 5.96
C LYS A 369 4.62 4.16 7.18
N MET A 370 3.48 3.48 7.07
CA MET A 370 2.45 3.41 8.11
C MET A 370 2.97 2.78 9.39
N LEU A 371 3.80 1.73 9.28
CA LEU A 371 4.21 0.93 10.44
C LEU A 371 5.24 1.64 11.34
N ASN A 372 5.47 2.95 11.18
CA ASN A 372 6.50 3.74 11.87
C ASN A 372 7.82 2.95 12.06
N ALA A 373 8.10 2.09 11.07
CA ALA A 373 9.23 1.19 11.08
C ALA A 373 10.44 1.98 10.60
N ARG A 374 11.62 1.40 10.74
CA ARG A 374 12.80 1.97 10.09
C ARG A 374 12.56 2.09 8.59
N GLU A 375 13.30 2.98 7.95
CA GLU A 375 13.15 3.26 6.52
C GLU A 375 13.13 1.94 5.71
N PRO A 376 12.06 1.68 4.94
CA PRO A 376 11.90 0.40 4.25
C PRO A 376 12.95 0.28 3.14
N LYS A 377 13.65 -0.86 3.11
CA LYS A 377 14.60 -1.17 2.05
C LYS A 377 13.84 -1.66 0.83
N VAL A 378 13.75 -0.84 -0.22
CA VAL A 378 13.09 -1.19 -1.49
C VAL A 378 14.13 -1.58 -2.51
N ILE A 379 13.94 -2.74 -3.14
CA ILE A 379 14.88 -3.32 -4.09
C ILE A 379 14.09 -3.88 -5.26
N ASN A 380 14.55 -3.63 -6.47
CA ASN A 380 13.95 -4.24 -7.64
C ASN A 380 14.59 -5.62 -7.90
N GLY A 381 13.80 -6.63 -8.26
CA GLY A 381 14.26 -7.99 -8.49
C GLY A 381 15.51 -8.06 -9.39
N PRO A 382 15.50 -7.44 -10.59
CA PRO A 382 16.66 -7.42 -11.48
C PRO A 382 17.93 -6.81 -10.86
N GLU A 383 17.82 -5.85 -9.92
CA GLU A 383 18.98 -5.20 -9.29
C GLU A 383 19.78 -6.16 -8.40
N VAL A 384 19.16 -7.25 -7.95
CA VAL A 384 19.80 -8.28 -7.13
C VAL A 384 20.73 -9.16 -7.98
N LEU A 385 20.44 -9.28 -9.29
CA LEU A 385 21.14 -10.18 -10.19
C LEU A 385 22.42 -9.55 -10.74
N ASN A 386 23.57 -10.11 -10.37
CA ASN A 386 24.86 -9.77 -10.94
C ASN A 386 25.41 -10.89 -11.83
N LYS A 387 26.17 -10.52 -12.87
CA LYS A 387 26.82 -11.46 -13.81
C LYS A 387 27.93 -12.28 -13.15
N TYR A 388 28.50 -11.79 -12.05
CA TYR A 388 29.55 -12.46 -11.31
C TYR A 388 28.96 -13.45 -10.31
N VAL A 389 29.35 -14.72 -10.43
CA VAL A 389 28.91 -15.81 -9.54
C VAL A 389 29.20 -15.45 -8.07
N GLY A 390 28.22 -15.66 -7.19
CA GLY A 390 28.31 -15.37 -5.75
C GLY A 390 28.01 -13.92 -5.35
N GLN A 391 28.12 -12.93 -6.26
CA GLN A 391 27.81 -11.53 -5.90
C GLN A 391 26.31 -11.32 -5.63
N SER A 392 25.43 -11.99 -6.37
CA SER A 392 23.98 -11.92 -6.15
C SER A 392 23.59 -12.46 -4.77
N GLU A 393 24.26 -13.52 -4.29
CA GLU A 393 24.04 -14.09 -2.95
C GLU A 393 24.56 -13.18 -1.85
N GLU A 394 25.75 -12.60 -2.05
CA GLU A 394 26.34 -11.64 -1.12
C GLU A 394 25.48 -10.38 -0.98
N ASN A 395 24.90 -9.91 -2.09
CA ASN A 395 23.94 -8.81 -2.06
C ASN A 395 22.75 -9.15 -1.17
N ILE A 396 22.15 -10.33 -1.32
CA ILE A 396 21.06 -10.77 -0.42
C ILE A 396 21.54 -10.80 1.05
N ARG A 397 22.71 -11.35 1.34
CA ARG A 397 23.23 -11.39 2.73
C ARG A 397 23.37 -10.00 3.34
N LYS A 398 23.88 -9.03 2.57
CA LYS A 398 24.02 -7.63 3.02
C LYS A 398 22.68 -6.97 3.36
N LEU A 399 21.61 -7.32 2.66
CA LEU A 399 20.28 -6.76 2.94
C LEU A 399 19.76 -7.14 4.33
N PHE A 400 19.97 -8.40 4.72
CA PHE A 400 19.54 -8.96 6.01
C PHE A 400 20.56 -8.70 7.15
N ALA A 401 21.81 -8.38 6.84
CA ALA A 401 22.88 -8.21 7.83
C ALA A 401 22.55 -7.18 8.92
N ASP A 402 21.94 -6.05 8.55
CA ASP A 402 21.58 -5.00 9.52
C ASP A 402 20.49 -5.47 10.49
N ALA A 403 19.50 -6.22 9.97
CA ALA A 403 18.42 -6.78 10.77
C ALA A 403 18.94 -7.88 11.71
N GLU A 404 19.84 -8.74 11.21
CA GLU A 404 20.51 -9.79 11.98
C GLU A 404 21.36 -9.22 13.12
N LYS A 405 22.15 -8.19 12.83
CA LYS A 405 23.01 -7.55 13.83
C LYS A 405 22.18 -6.96 14.96
N GLU A 406 21.13 -6.22 14.63
CA GLU A 406 20.27 -5.61 15.63
C GLU A 406 19.49 -6.65 16.45
N TYR A 407 19.00 -7.70 15.81
CA TYR A 407 18.34 -8.80 16.52
C TYR A 407 19.29 -9.47 17.51
N LYS A 408 20.57 -9.66 17.15
CA LYS A 408 21.59 -10.21 18.05
C LYS A 408 21.92 -9.28 19.24
N GLU A 409 21.84 -7.96 19.04
CA GLU A 409 22.15 -6.96 20.08
C GLU A 409 20.96 -6.71 21.04
N LYS A 410 19.72 -6.75 20.54
CA LYS A 410 18.51 -6.31 21.27
C LYS A 410 17.44 -7.39 21.46
N GLY A 411 17.57 -8.55 20.83
CA GLY A 411 16.58 -9.63 20.88
C GLY A 411 15.19 -9.16 20.45
N ASP A 412 14.18 -9.50 21.26
CA ASP A 412 12.77 -9.18 21.00
C ASP A 412 12.42 -7.69 21.12
N GLU A 413 13.33 -6.86 21.67
CA GLU A 413 13.19 -5.40 21.70
C GLU A 413 13.68 -4.73 20.41
N SER A 414 14.13 -5.50 19.42
CA SER A 414 14.59 -4.97 18.14
C SER A 414 13.45 -4.36 17.32
N GLY A 415 13.76 -3.27 16.62
CA GLY A 415 12.80 -2.64 15.71
C GLY A 415 12.50 -3.52 14.50
N LEU A 416 11.32 -3.34 13.91
CA LEU A 416 10.93 -4.02 12.69
C LEU A 416 11.73 -3.50 11.49
N HIS A 417 12.38 -4.41 10.77
CA HIS A 417 12.99 -4.17 9.46
C HIS A 417 12.06 -4.65 8.34
N ILE A 418 11.70 -3.74 7.42
CA ILE A 418 10.85 -4.05 6.27
C ILE A 418 11.72 -4.07 5.01
N ILE A 419 11.65 -5.18 4.27
CA ILE A 419 12.36 -5.37 2.99
C ILE A 419 11.30 -5.59 1.91
N ILE A 420 11.28 -4.72 0.91
CA ILE A 420 10.33 -4.75 -0.20
C ILE A 420 11.08 -5.19 -1.46
N PHE A 421 10.64 -6.30 -2.05
CA PHE A 421 11.11 -6.77 -3.36
C PHE A 421 10.03 -6.49 -4.41
N ASP A 422 10.33 -5.61 -5.35
CA ASP A 422 9.54 -5.47 -6.57
C ASP A 422 9.97 -6.50 -7.61
N GLU A 423 9.05 -6.93 -8.48
CA GLU A 423 9.30 -7.94 -9.51
C GLU A 423 10.02 -9.20 -8.99
N LEU A 424 9.50 -9.79 -7.90
CA LEU A 424 10.12 -10.95 -7.25
C LEU A 424 10.25 -12.15 -8.21
N ASP A 425 9.36 -12.28 -9.19
CA ASP A 425 9.40 -13.29 -10.26
C ASP A 425 10.59 -13.17 -11.20
N ALA A 426 11.29 -12.03 -11.23
CA ALA A 426 12.54 -11.90 -11.99
C ALA A 426 13.68 -12.73 -11.37
N VAL A 427 13.69 -12.84 -10.03
CA VAL A 427 14.76 -13.48 -9.25
C VAL A 427 14.37 -14.88 -8.80
N CYS A 428 13.11 -15.07 -8.41
CA CYS A 428 12.61 -16.26 -7.76
C CYS A 428 11.80 -17.17 -8.67
N LYS A 429 12.34 -17.49 -9.85
CA LYS A 429 11.70 -18.37 -10.83
C LYS A 429 11.65 -19.83 -10.34
N GLN A 430 10.70 -20.60 -10.84
CA GLN A 430 10.66 -22.05 -10.61
C GLN A 430 12.00 -22.71 -11.00
N ARG A 431 12.55 -23.48 -10.06
CA ARG A 431 13.81 -24.21 -10.26
C ARG A 431 13.68 -25.21 -11.39
N GLY A 432 14.70 -25.31 -12.24
CA GLY A 432 14.73 -26.30 -13.32
C GLY A 432 13.89 -25.96 -14.56
N SER A 433 13.21 -24.81 -14.60
CA SER A 433 12.46 -24.35 -15.79
C SER A 433 13.37 -23.80 -16.91
N GLY A 434 14.69 -23.78 -16.69
CA GLY A 434 15.67 -23.30 -17.66
C GLY A 434 16.11 -24.39 -18.63
N ALA A 435 15.37 -24.56 -19.73
CA ALA A 435 15.91 -25.21 -20.92
C ALA A 435 17.00 -24.31 -21.55
N GLY A 436 18.27 -24.53 -21.18
CA GLY A 436 19.40 -24.25 -22.08
C GLY A 436 20.09 -22.87 -22.06
N GLY A 437 20.26 -22.16 -20.93
CA GLY A 437 21.16 -20.98 -20.96
C GLY A 437 21.37 -20.10 -19.72
N GLY A 438 20.67 -20.30 -18.61
CA GLY A 438 20.89 -19.53 -17.38
C GLY A 438 21.99 -20.16 -16.51
N THR A 439 22.93 -19.36 -16.00
CA THR A 439 24.09 -19.75 -15.17
C THR A 439 23.76 -20.34 -13.79
N GLY A 440 22.54 -20.84 -13.54
CA GLY A 440 22.11 -21.35 -12.23
C GLY A 440 22.05 -20.29 -11.11
N VAL A 441 22.36 -19.03 -11.43
CA VAL A 441 22.40 -17.91 -10.47
C VAL A 441 21.02 -17.64 -9.86
N GLY A 442 19.93 -17.81 -10.62
CA GLY A 442 18.57 -17.69 -10.08
C GLY A 442 18.31 -18.69 -8.94
N ASP A 443 18.64 -19.96 -9.15
CA ASP A 443 18.42 -21.03 -8.17
C ASP A 443 19.22 -20.79 -6.88
N SER A 444 20.46 -20.31 -7.01
CA SER A 444 21.32 -20.04 -5.85
C SER A 444 20.82 -18.85 -5.01
N VAL A 445 20.29 -17.83 -5.67
CA VAL A 445 19.66 -16.67 -5.02
C VAL A 445 18.38 -17.06 -4.29
N VAL A 446 17.54 -17.92 -4.87
CA VAL A 446 16.35 -18.46 -4.18
C VAL A 446 16.75 -19.26 -2.94
N ASN A 447 17.76 -20.13 -3.05
CA ASN A 447 18.27 -20.88 -1.90
C ASN A 447 18.78 -19.96 -0.79
N GLN A 448 19.47 -18.88 -1.15
CA GLN A 448 19.97 -17.91 -0.19
C GLN A 448 18.83 -17.16 0.52
N LEU A 449 17.77 -16.78 -0.21
CA LEU A 449 16.58 -16.14 0.38
C LEU A 449 15.84 -17.10 1.32
N LEU A 450 15.65 -18.37 0.92
CA LEU A 450 15.06 -19.41 1.76
C LEU A 450 15.86 -19.62 3.05
N SER A 451 17.19 -19.69 2.96
CA SER A 451 18.05 -19.85 4.12
C SER A 451 17.98 -18.66 5.09
N LYS A 452 17.62 -17.46 4.62
CA LYS A 452 17.46 -16.27 5.48
C LYS A 452 16.09 -16.21 6.16
N LEU A 453 15.06 -16.82 5.56
CA LEU A 453 13.71 -16.90 6.15
C LEU A 453 13.57 -18.08 7.14
N ASP A 454 14.13 -19.23 6.79
CA ASP A 454 14.00 -20.50 7.52
C ASP A 454 15.24 -20.91 8.32
N GLY A 455 16.31 -20.14 8.25
CA GLY A 455 17.60 -20.48 8.86
C GLY A 455 17.52 -20.76 10.37
N VAL A 456 18.60 -21.34 10.90
CA VAL A 456 18.73 -21.71 12.32
C VAL A 456 18.59 -20.48 13.23
N ASP A 457 19.09 -19.32 12.79
CA ASP A 457 18.88 -18.03 13.42
C ASP A 457 17.57 -17.40 12.89
N GLN A 458 16.42 -17.85 13.39
CA GLN A 458 15.13 -17.27 12.98
C GLN A 458 15.00 -15.83 13.49
N LEU A 459 14.86 -14.89 12.55
CA LEU A 459 14.68 -13.47 12.83
C LEU A 459 13.18 -13.15 12.95
N ASN A 460 12.74 -12.77 14.15
CA ASN A 460 11.35 -12.35 14.39
C ASN A 460 11.09 -10.88 14.04
N ASN A 461 12.15 -10.10 13.82
CA ASN A 461 12.13 -8.66 13.59
C ASN A 461 12.17 -8.25 12.11
N ILE A 462 11.89 -9.17 11.18
CA ILE A 462 11.89 -8.91 9.74
C ILE A 462 10.49 -9.05 9.14
N LEU A 463 10.20 -8.26 8.12
CA LEU A 463 9.05 -8.44 7.24
C LEU A 463 9.48 -8.30 5.79
N LEU A 464 9.36 -9.40 5.05
CA LEU A 464 9.60 -9.45 3.62
C LEU A 464 8.29 -9.20 2.87
N ILE A 465 8.22 -8.18 2.03
CA ILE A 465 7.08 -7.93 1.14
C ILE A 465 7.54 -8.15 -0.29
N GLY A 466 7.10 -9.26 -0.89
CA GLY A 466 7.32 -9.56 -2.30
C GLY A 466 6.17 -9.03 -3.15
N MET A 467 6.47 -8.49 -4.32
CA MET A 467 5.47 -8.06 -5.29
C MET A 467 5.73 -8.74 -6.63
N THR A 468 4.67 -9.22 -7.28
CA THR A 468 4.78 -9.84 -8.61
C THR A 468 3.53 -9.62 -9.45
N ASN A 469 3.70 -9.66 -10.77
CA ASN A 469 2.56 -9.75 -11.69
C ASN A 469 2.17 -11.22 -11.97
N ARG A 470 3.08 -12.16 -11.71
CA ARG A 470 2.98 -13.56 -12.14
C ARG A 470 3.31 -14.51 -10.99
N LYS A 471 2.29 -14.83 -10.21
CA LYS A 471 2.40 -15.79 -9.10
C LYS A 471 2.83 -17.19 -9.59
N ASP A 472 2.40 -17.58 -10.78
CA ASP A 472 2.73 -18.86 -11.43
C ASP A 472 4.23 -19.06 -11.67
N MET A 473 4.98 -17.98 -11.82
CA MET A 473 6.42 -18.04 -12.09
C MET A 473 7.25 -18.20 -10.81
N ILE A 474 6.67 -17.96 -9.63
CA ILE A 474 7.39 -18.00 -8.36
C ILE A 474 7.62 -19.45 -7.92
N ASP A 475 8.78 -19.71 -7.32
CA ASP A 475 9.09 -20.99 -6.68
C ASP A 475 8.11 -21.31 -5.51
N ASP A 476 7.41 -22.44 -5.62
CA ASP A 476 6.47 -22.95 -4.60
C ASP A 476 7.10 -23.12 -3.22
N ALA A 477 8.42 -23.29 -3.13
CA ALA A 477 9.13 -23.36 -1.87
C ALA A 477 8.98 -22.03 -1.09
N LEU A 478 9.03 -20.87 -1.74
CA LEU A 478 8.86 -19.58 -1.08
C LEU A 478 7.43 -19.35 -0.58
N LEU A 479 6.44 -19.94 -1.27
CA LEU A 479 5.00 -19.79 -0.99
C LEU A 479 4.51 -20.61 0.21
N ARG A 480 5.37 -21.42 0.84
CA ARG A 480 5.00 -22.27 1.97
C ARG A 480 4.75 -21.44 3.25
N PRO A 481 3.83 -21.88 4.13
CA PRO A 481 3.63 -21.26 5.45
C PRO A 481 4.95 -21.14 6.23
N GLY A 482 5.12 -20.06 6.99
CA GLY A 482 6.39 -19.70 7.65
C GLY A 482 7.37 -18.87 6.79
N ARG A 483 7.18 -18.79 5.46
CA ARG A 483 7.94 -17.96 4.52
C ARG A 483 7.08 -16.81 4.00
N LEU A 484 6.65 -16.85 2.73
CA LEU A 484 5.63 -15.96 2.15
C LEU A 484 4.23 -16.52 2.39
N GLU A 485 3.84 -16.57 3.66
CA GLU A 485 2.58 -17.19 4.08
C GLU A 485 1.36 -16.36 3.67
N VAL A 486 1.43 -15.04 3.83
CA VAL A 486 0.32 -14.15 3.51
C VAL A 486 0.37 -13.78 2.04
N GLN A 487 -0.48 -14.42 1.24
CA GLN A 487 -0.60 -14.15 -0.19
C GLN A 487 -1.89 -13.36 -0.44
N ILE A 488 -1.76 -12.19 -1.05
CA ILE A 488 -2.88 -11.28 -1.30
C ILE A 488 -2.91 -10.94 -2.79
N GLU A 489 -4.07 -11.18 -3.38
CA GLU A 489 -4.37 -10.79 -4.75
C GLU A 489 -4.90 -9.37 -4.76
N ILE A 490 -4.25 -8.49 -5.55
CA ILE A 490 -4.69 -7.13 -5.79
C ILE A 490 -5.32 -7.09 -7.18
N SER A 491 -6.64 -7.22 -7.20
CA SER A 491 -7.48 -7.21 -8.39
C SER A 491 -7.63 -5.81 -8.98
N LEU A 492 -8.31 -5.71 -10.13
CA LEU A 492 -8.71 -4.42 -10.69
C LEU A 492 -9.74 -3.74 -9.77
N PRO A 493 -9.76 -2.40 -9.69
CA PRO A 493 -10.69 -1.68 -8.84
C PRO A 493 -12.14 -1.78 -9.32
N ASP A 494 -13.05 -2.01 -8.37
CA ASP A 494 -14.50 -1.93 -8.58
C ASP A 494 -14.94 -0.50 -8.92
N GLU A 495 -16.17 -0.31 -9.39
CA GLU A 495 -16.74 1.01 -9.70
C GLU A 495 -16.60 2.05 -8.57
N PRO A 496 -17.01 1.77 -7.31
CA PRO A 496 -16.75 2.70 -6.21
C PRO A 496 -15.25 2.90 -5.94
N GLY A 497 -14.43 1.87 -6.13
CA GLY A 497 -12.98 1.96 -6.02
C GLY A 497 -12.36 2.88 -7.06
N ARG A 498 -12.85 2.85 -8.31
CA ARG A 498 -12.42 3.76 -9.38
C ARG A 498 -12.81 5.20 -9.06
N ALA A 499 -14.01 5.43 -8.55
CA ALA A 499 -14.44 6.76 -8.11
C ALA A 499 -13.53 7.30 -6.99
N GLN A 500 -13.17 6.47 -6.01
CA GLN A 500 -12.20 6.83 -4.96
C GLN A 500 -10.82 7.16 -5.55
N ILE A 501 -10.29 6.34 -6.46
CA ILE A 501 -8.98 6.59 -7.11
C ILE A 501 -9.00 7.89 -7.92
N LEU A 502 -10.05 8.14 -8.69
CA LEU A 502 -10.24 9.38 -9.43
C LEU A 502 -10.27 10.57 -8.48
N LYS A 503 -11.04 10.49 -7.38
CA LYS A 503 -11.11 11.52 -6.34
C LYS A 503 -9.75 11.81 -5.69
N ILE A 504 -8.93 10.78 -5.45
CA ILE A 504 -7.57 10.96 -4.90
C ILE A 504 -6.69 11.73 -5.90
N HIS A 505 -6.74 11.38 -7.18
CA HIS A 505 -5.94 12.04 -8.21
C HIS A 505 -6.42 13.47 -8.53
N THR A 506 -7.74 13.74 -8.43
CA THR A 506 -8.33 15.06 -8.66
C THR A 506 -8.39 15.92 -7.40
N SER A 507 -8.16 15.38 -6.20
CA SER A 507 -8.25 16.13 -4.92
C SER A 507 -7.39 17.38 -4.90
N LYS A 508 -6.16 17.33 -5.43
CA LYS A 508 -5.29 18.50 -5.54
C LYS A 508 -5.81 19.53 -6.55
N MET A 509 -6.42 19.08 -7.64
CA MET A 509 -7.03 19.97 -8.63
C MET A 509 -8.24 20.69 -8.05
N GLN A 510 -9.05 19.97 -7.28
CA GLN A 510 -10.22 20.51 -6.60
C GLN A 510 -9.82 21.49 -5.48
N GLN A 511 -8.83 21.15 -4.67
CA GLN A 511 -8.31 22.05 -3.60
C GLN A 511 -7.73 23.36 -4.14
N ASN A 512 -7.15 23.33 -5.34
CA ASN A 512 -6.57 24.50 -5.99
C ASN A 512 -7.54 25.21 -6.94
N GLU A 513 -8.82 24.80 -6.97
CA GLU A 513 -9.88 25.39 -7.82
C GLU A 513 -9.59 25.37 -9.34
N VAL A 514 -8.77 24.42 -9.82
CA VAL A 514 -8.38 24.25 -11.24
C VAL A 514 -9.20 23.19 -11.98
N MET A 515 -10.35 22.82 -11.41
CA MET A 515 -11.31 21.85 -11.95
C MET A 515 -12.68 22.54 -12.02
N GLU A 516 -13.40 22.36 -13.14
CA GLU A 516 -14.76 22.87 -13.27
C GLU A 516 -15.77 21.98 -12.52
N ASP A 517 -16.90 22.57 -12.12
CA ASP A 517 -17.99 21.88 -11.40
C ASP A 517 -18.77 20.91 -12.31
N ASP A 518 -18.52 20.92 -13.61
CA ASP A 518 -19.16 20.05 -14.60
C ASP A 518 -18.62 18.60 -14.58
N VAL A 519 -17.48 18.37 -13.93
CA VAL A 519 -16.81 17.07 -13.91
C VAL A 519 -17.43 16.15 -12.86
N ASP A 520 -18.20 15.17 -13.36
CA ASP A 520 -18.78 14.11 -12.55
C ASP A 520 -17.86 12.87 -12.50
N LEU A 521 -17.24 12.64 -11.34
CA LEU A 521 -16.34 11.52 -11.10
C LEU A 521 -17.06 10.16 -11.07
N GLU A 522 -18.33 10.12 -10.66
CA GLU A 522 -19.11 8.87 -10.64
C GLU A 522 -19.40 8.42 -12.08
N LYS A 523 -19.83 9.36 -12.92
CA LYS A 523 -20.04 9.11 -14.34
C LYS A 523 -18.76 8.66 -15.04
N LEU A 524 -17.61 9.24 -14.72
CA LEU A 524 -16.32 8.79 -15.24
C LEU A 524 -15.99 7.37 -14.78
N ALA A 525 -16.25 7.02 -13.52
CA ALA A 525 -16.02 5.67 -12.99
C ALA A 525 -16.86 4.60 -13.71
N THR A 526 -18.09 4.92 -14.12
CA THR A 526 -18.95 4.04 -14.93
C THR A 526 -18.42 3.85 -16.35
N LEU A 527 -17.83 4.89 -16.95
CA LEU A 527 -17.26 4.86 -18.31
C LEU A 527 -15.89 4.14 -18.36
N THR A 528 -15.09 4.21 -17.29
CA THR A 528 -13.75 3.61 -17.22
C THR A 528 -13.77 2.14 -16.77
N LYS A 529 -14.56 1.29 -17.43
CA LYS A 529 -14.65 -0.15 -17.08
C LYS A 529 -13.28 -0.83 -17.27
N ASN A 530 -12.88 -1.68 -16.31
CA ASN A 530 -11.58 -2.37 -16.23
C ASN A 530 -10.33 -1.48 -16.15
N PHE A 531 -10.45 -0.17 -15.97
CA PHE A 531 -9.27 0.67 -15.83
C PHE A 531 -8.53 0.32 -14.54
N SER A 532 -7.22 0.09 -14.64
CA SER A 532 -6.32 -0.03 -13.51
C SER A 532 -6.03 1.33 -12.88
N GLY A 533 -5.50 1.35 -11.65
CA GLY A 533 -5.13 2.61 -10.98
C GLY A 533 -4.12 3.44 -11.78
N ALA A 534 -3.19 2.79 -12.49
CA ALA A 534 -2.25 3.45 -13.38
C ALA A 534 -2.93 4.09 -14.61
N GLU A 535 -3.94 3.43 -15.18
CA GLU A 535 -4.71 3.94 -16.32
C GLU A 535 -5.62 5.09 -15.91
N LEU A 536 -6.25 5.03 -14.74
CA LEU A 536 -7.02 6.15 -14.18
C LEU A 536 -6.12 7.37 -13.93
N SER A 537 -4.89 7.16 -13.42
CA SER A 537 -3.90 8.23 -13.32
C SER A 537 -3.50 8.77 -14.70
N GLY A 538 -3.36 7.89 -15.69
CA GLY A 538 -3.11 8.24 -17.09
C GLY A 538 -4.23 9.09 -17.70
N LEU A 539 -5.49 8.74 -17.42
CA LEU A 539 -6.67 9.47 -17.86
C LEU A 539 -6.68 10.90 -17.35
N VAL A 540 -6.45 11.09 -16.04
CA VAL A 540 -6.37 12.44 -15.43
C VAL A 540 -5.22 13.25 -16.05
N LYS A 541 -4.05 12.63 -16.30
CA LYS A 541 -2.91 13.30 -16.95
C LYS A 541 -3.21 13.69 -18.39
N SER A 542 -3.85 12.82 -19.17
CA SER A 542 -4.25 13.10 -20.55
C SER A 542 -5.29 14.21 -20.60
N ALA A 543 -6.31 14.18 -19.72
CA ALA A 543 -7.28 15.28 -19.59
C ALA A 543 -6.60 16.62 -19.27
N THR A 544 -5.62 16.63 -18.37
CA THR A 544 -4.81 17.82 -18.08
C THR A 544 -4.03 18.29 -19.33
N SER A 545 -3.51 17.36 -20.12
CA SER A 545 -2.81 17.65 -21.38
C SER A 545 -3.74 18.27 -22.43
N TYR A 546 -4.96 17.78 -22.58
CA TYR A 546 -5.97 18.40 -23.45
C TYR A 546 -6.31 19.81 -22.98
N ALA A 547 -6.49 19.99 -21.68
CA ALA A 547 -6.71 21.30 -21.10
C ALA A 547 -5.51 22.24 -21.39
N PHE A 548 -4.25 21.78 -21.27
CA PHE A 548 -3.07 22.58 -21.63
C PHE A 548 -3.06 22.95 -23.12
N SER A 549 -3.39 22.00 -24.00
CA SER A 549 -3.43 22.21 -25.45
C SER A 549 -4.39 23.33 -25.86
N ARG A 550 -5.53 23.47 -25.17
CA ARG A 550 -6.49 24.57 -25.44
C ARG A 550 -5.90 25.96 -25.23
N HIS A 551 -4.95 26.11 -24.31
CA HIS A 551 -4.36 27.39 -23.95
C HIS A 551 -2.98 27.64 -24.60
N ILE A 552 -2.46 26.69 -25.38
CA ILE A 552 -1.24 26.83 -26.17
C ILE A 552 -1.61 27.31 -27.57
N LYS A 553 -1.13 28.50 -27.98
CA LYS A 553 -1.32 28.99 -29.36
C LYS A 553 -0.49 28.15 -30.33
N VAL A 554 -1.14 27.32 -31.12
CA VAL A 554 -0.52 26.54 -32.21
C VAL A 554 -0.11 27.51 -33.32
N GLY A 555 1.14 28.00 -33.27
CA GLY A 555 1.69 28.90 -34.30
C GLY A 555 2.97 29.65 -33.92
N THR A 556 3.25 29.85 -32.63
CA THR A 556 4.50 30.48 -32.14
C THR A 556 5.11 29.60 -31.07
N MET A 557 6.34 29.13 -31.30
CA MET A 557 7.10 28.38 -30.30
C MET A 557 7.14 29.18 -28.99
N ALA A 558 6.54 28.62 -27.93
CA ALA A 558 6.54 29.12 -26.56
C ALA A 558 5.75 30.41 -26.24
N GLY A 559 4.68 30.73 -26.97
CA GLY A 559 3.73 31.78 -26.55
C GLY A 559 2.62 31.23 -25.66
N VAL A 560 2.79 31.28 -24.34
CA VAL A 560 1.71 30.97 -23.37
C VAL A 560 0.68 32.11 -23.43
N SER A 561 -0.62 31.81 -23.55
CA SER A 561 -1.67 32.83 -23.53
C SER A 561 -1.75 33.52 -22.15
N GLU A 562 -2.15 34.80 -22.11
CA GLU A 562 -2.32 35.56 -20.84
C GLU A 562 -3.40 34.94 -19.91
N ASP A 563 -4.25 34.06 -20.45
CA ASP A 563 -5.36 33.38 -19.76
C ASP A 563 -4.97 32.09 -18.99
N VAL A 564 -3.69 31.71 -18.96
CA VAL A 564 -3.27 30.46 -18.27
C VAL A 564 -3.49 30.49 -16.76
N ALA A 565 -3.57 31.69 -16.16
CA ALA A 565 -3.86 31.82 -14.73
C ALA A 565 -5.28 31.34 -14.35
N GLY A 566 -6.23 31.31 -15.29
CA GLY A 566 -7.61 30.85 -15.08
C GLY A 566 -7.90 29.47 -15.66
N MET A 567 -6.88 28.72 -16.07
CA MET A 567 -7.06 27.43 -16.71
C MET A 567 -7.74 26.42 -15.77
N LYS A 568 -8.86 25.86 -16.22
CA LYS A 568 -9.57 24.77 -15.54
C LYS A 568 -9.73 23.56 -16.45
N VAL A 569 -9.71 22.37 -15.85
CA VAL A 569 -10.02 21.10 -16.52
C VAL A 569 -11.53 20.89 -16.47
N ASN A 570 -12.15 20.58 -17.61
CA ASN A 570 -13.59 20.36 -17.72
C ASN A 570 -13.93 18.92 -18.15
N MET A 571 -15.21 18.57 -18.16
CA MET A 571 -15.65 17.22 -18.47
C MET A 571 -15.30 16.80 -19.90
N GLN A 572 -15.30 17.74 -20.85
CA GLN A 572 -14.95 17.45 -22.24
C GLN A 572 -13.48 17.01 -22.39
N ASP A 573 -12.57 17.54 -21.57
CA ASP A 573 -11.17 17.10 -21.57
C ASP A 573 -11.04 15.63 -21.16
N PHE A 574 -11.84 15.18 -20.18
CA PHE A 574 -11.90 13.78 -19.78
C PHE A 574 -12.50 12.88 -20.86
N VAL A 575 -13.55 13.33 -21.55
CA VAL A 575 -14.16 12.60 -22.68
C VAL A 575 -13.16 12.44 -23.82
N ASN A 576 -12.40 13.49 -24.14
CA ASN A 576 -11.35 13.41 -25.16
C ASN A 576 -10.23 12.45 -24.70
N ALA A 577 -9.84 12.51 -23.43
CA ALA A 577 -8.82 11.62 -22.86
C ALA A 577 -9.24 10.14 -22.88
N LEU A 578 -10.53 9.82 -22.72
CA LEU A 578 -11.04 8.45 -22.83
C LEU A 578 -10.85 7.85 -24.24
N SER A 579 -10.82 8.68 -25.29
CA SER A 579 -10.56 8.20 -26.65
C SER A 579 -9.10 7.81 -26.89
N GLU A 580 -8.17 8.37 -26.10
CA GLU A 580 -6.74 8.13 -26.21
C GLU A 580 -6.25 7.04 -25.23
N VAL A 581 -6.73 7.10 -23.98
CA VAL A 581 -6.33 6.16 -22.93
C VAL A 581 -7.23 4.93 -22.98
N LYS A 582 -6.68 3.85 -23.54
CA LYS A 582 -7.36 2.54 -23.58
C LYS A 582 -6.98 1.68 -22.39
N ALA A 583 -7.92 0.87 -21.92
CA ALA A 583 -7.64 -0.16 -20.91
C ALA A 583 -6.69 -1.22 -21.51
N ALA A 584 -5.63 -1.57 -20.78
CA ALA A 584 -4.75 -2.68 -21.13
C ALA A 584 -5.43 -4.04 -20.90
N PHE A 585 -6.55 -4.07 -20.18
CA PHE A 585 -7.28 -5.27 -19.80
C PHE A 585 -8.72 -5.26 -20.37
N GLY A 586 -9.02 -6.15 -21.32
CA GLY A 586 -10.32 -6.27 -21.99
C GLY A 586 -10.22 -6.13 -23.52
N ALA A 587 -11.36 -6.25 -24.20
CA ALA A 587 -11.49 -5.95 -25.62
C ALA A 587 -11.53 -4.43 -25.80
N ASP A 588 -10.81 -3.96 -26.81
CA ASP A 588 -11.06 -2.66 -27.39
C ASP A 588 -12.48 -2.73 -27.98
N ASP A 589 -13.40 -1.84 -27.60
CA ASP A 589 -14.73 -1.80 -28.21
C ASP A 589 -14.61 -1.70 -29.75
N ALA A 590 -13.52 -1.12 -30.24
CA ALA A 590 -13.14 -1.12 -31.65
C ALA A 590 -12.92 -2.53 -32.24
N GLU A 591 -12.26 -3.46 -31.54
CA GLU A 591 -12.07 -4.85 -32.00
C GLU A 591 -13.43 -5.57 -32.18
N LEU A 592 -14.41 -5.26 -31.33
CA LEU A 592 -15.77 -5.82 -31.44
C LEU A 592 -16.54 -5.15 -32.58
N GLU A 593 -16.46 -3.83 -32.73
CA GLU A 593 -17.12 -3.10 -33.82
C GLU A 593 -16.59 -3.49 -35.20
N GLU A 594 -15.30 -3.78 -35.32
CA GLU A 594 -14.69 -4.33 -36.55
C GLU A 594 -15.30 -5.69 -36.96
N ALA A 595 -15.84 -6.46 -36.01
CA ALA A 595 -16.44 -7.76 -36.31
C ALA A 595 -17.81 -7.65 -37.03
N PHE A 596 -18.47 -6.49 -36.97
CA PHE A 596 -19.77 -6.25 -37.61
C PHE A 596 -19.92 -4.80 -38.13
N PRO A 597 -19.15 -4.41 -39.17
CA PRO A 597 -19.08 -3.02 -39.63
C PRO A 597 -20.41 -2.46 -40.16
N TYR A 598 -21.34 -3.31 -40.60
CA TYR A 598 -22.64 -2.92 -41.12
C TYR A 598 -23.76 -2.95 -40.06
N GLY A 599 -23.44 -3.23 -38.79
CA GLY A 599 -24.43 -3.51 -37.76
C GLY A 599 -25.06 -4.89 -37.89
N ILE A 600 -26.09 -5.14 -37.08
CA ILE A 600 -26.94 -6.34 -37.17
C ILE A 600 -28.28 -5.95 -37.81
N PHE A 601 -28.70 -6.73 -38.80
CA PHE A 601 -29.97 -6.53 -39.49
C PHE A 601 -31.01 -7.54 -38.99
N ASP A 602 -32.11 -7.05 -38.42
CA ASP A 602 -33.26 -7.92 -38.10
C ASP A 602 -34.06 -8.19 -39.38
N TYR A 603 -33.63 -9.20 -40.15
CA TYR A 603 -34.30 -9.60 -41.38
C TYR A 603 -35.16 -10.86 -41.22
N SER A 604 -35.00 -11.59 -40.10
CA SER A 604 -35.79 -12.78 -39.79
C SER A 604 -36.01 -12.91 -38.28
N GLN A 605 -37.15 -13.51 -37.91
CA GLN A 605 -37.45 -13.85 -36.51
C GLN A 605 -36.42 -14.81 -35.90
N SER A 606 -35.71 -15.58 -36.74
CA SER A 606 -34.64 -16.46 -36.29
C SER A 606 -33.47 -15.68 -35.69
N ILE A 607 -33.10 -14.52 -36.26
CA ILE A 607 -32.03 -13.68 -35.72
C ILE A 607 -32.43 -13.08 -34.37
N ASP A 608 -33.65 -12.57 -34.26
CA ASP A 608 -34.17 -12.03 -32.98
C ASP A 608 -34.19 -13.09 -31.88
N ASN A 609 -34.57 -14.33 -32.23
CA ASN A 609 -34.57 -15.44 -31.29
C ASN A 609 -33.14 -15.80 -30.86
N ILE A 610 -32.17 -15.78 -31.78
CA ILE A 610 -30.75 -16.05 -31.46
C ILE A 610 -30.19 -15.00 -30.49
N LEU A 611 -30.45 -13.71 -30.75
CA LEU A 611 -30.02 -12.63 -29.86
C LEU A 611 -30.71 -12.74 -28.49
N ARG A 612 -32.01 -13.02 -28.47
CA ARG A 612 -32.77 -13.23 -27.23
C ARG A 612 -32.24 -14.40 -26.41
N ASP A 613 -31.99 -15.54 -27.06
CA ASP A 613 -31.42 -16.73 -26.41
C ASP A 613 -30.00 -16.45 -25.90
N GLY A 614 -29.19 -15.76 -26.71
CA GLY A 614 -27.85 -15.28 -26.31
C GLY A 614 -27.88 -14.44 -25.06
N MET A 615 -28.76 -13.43 -25.00
CA MET A 615 -28.94 -12.57 -23.83
C MET A 615 -29.50 -13.32 -22.63
N LEU A 616 -30.34 -14.33 -22.84
CA LEU A 616 -30.80 -15.20 -21.75
C LEU A 616 -29.65 -16.02 -21.15
N TYR A 617 -28.70 -16.49 -21.97
CA TYR A 617 -27.49 -17.15 -21.47
C TYR A 617 -26.57 -16.19 -20.71
N VAL A 618 -26.43 -14.95 -21.19
CA VAL A 618 -25.74 -13.88 -20.46
C VAL A 618 -26.37 -13.69 -19.08
N GLU A 619 -27.68 -13.47 -18.99
CA GLU A 619 -28.34 -13.26 -17.70
C GLU A 619 -28.28 -14.49 -16.78
N ASN A 620 -28.34 -15.70 -17.32
CA ASN A 620 -28.17 -16.93 -16.54
C ASN A 620 -26.79 -16.99 -15.87
N VAL A 621 -25.72 -16.68 -16.61
CA VAL A 621 -24.37 -16.64 -16.05
C VAL A 621 -24.23 -15.46 -15.07
N ARG A 622 -24.86 -14.31 -15.34
CA ARG A 622 -24.82 -13.13 -14.46
C ARG A 622 -25.57 -13.32 -13.13
N GLN A 623 -26.63 -14.11 -13.07
CA GLN A 623 -27.47 -14.22 -11.87
C GLN A 623 -27.27 -15.53 -11.10
N GLN A 624 -26.98 -16.66 -11.76
CA GLN A 624 -26.98 -17.96 -11.09
C GLN A 624 -25.62 -18.37 -10.52
N ASP A 625 -25.56 -18.61 -9.21
CA ASP A 625 -24.36 -19.11 -8.53
C ASP A 625 -24.03 -20.59 -8.83
N ARG A 626 -24.97 -21.35 -9.38
CA ARG A 626 -24.73 -22.75 -9.81
C ARG A 626 -24.15 -22.82 -11.23
N LEU A 627 -24.50 -21.87 -12.09
CA LEU A 627 -24.07 -21.81 -13.50
C LEU A 627 -23.08 -20.65 -13.70
N ARG A 628 -21.94 -20.73 -13.00
CA ARG A 628 -20.86 -19.72 -13.12
C ARG A 628 -20.04 -19.86 -14.40
N HIS A 629 -20.27 -20.92 -15.15
CA HIS A 629 -19.60 -21.18 -16.41
C HIS A 629 -20.61 -21.70 -17.42
N MET A 630 -20.56 -21.18 -18.64
CA MET A 630 -21.36 -21.67 -19.75
C MET A 630 -20.58 -21.50 -21.06
N SER A 631 -20.68 -22.50 -21.92
CA SER A 631 -20.09 -22.51 -23.26
C SER A 631 -21.18 -22.71 -24.31
N VAL A 632 -21.19 -21.84 -25.33
CA VAL A 632 -22.21 -21.80 -26.38
C VAL A 632 -21.55 -21.85 -27.74
N LEU A 633 -21.94 -22.82 -28.56
CA LEU A 633 -21.45 -22.96 -29.94
C LEU A 633 -22.45 -22.39 -30.94
N LEU A 634 -22.08 -21.31 -31.64
CA LEU A 634 -22.80 -20.78 -32.78
C LEU A 634 -22.29 -21.47 -34.05
N TYR A 635 -23.17 -22.22 -34.73
CA TYR A 635 -22.81 -22.96 -35.92
C TYR A 635 -23.74 -22.67 -37.09
N GLY A 636 -23.25 -22.82 -38.32
CA GLY A 636 -24.04 -22.58 -39.53
C GLY A 636 -23.17 -22.33 -40.76
N PRO A 637 -23.77 -22.08 -41.94
CA PRO A 637 -23.04 -21.90 -43.20
C PRO A 637 -21.99 -20.78 -43.16
N ALA A 638 -20.97 -20.87 -44.01
CA ALA A 638 -19.97 -19.84 -44.13
C ALA A 638 -20.62 -18.48 -44.50
N GLY A 639 -20.20 -17.40 -43.83
CA GLY A 639 -20.73 -16.06 -44.10
C GLY A 639 -22.15 -15.78 -43.57
N SER A 640 -22.75 -16.65 -42.75
CA SER A 640 -24.08 -16.40 -42.17
C SER A 640 -24.13 -15.33 -41.06
N GLY A 641 -22.99 -14.80 -40.62
CA GLY A 641 -22.92 -13.74 -39.60
C GLY A 641 -22.73 -14.23 -38.16
N LYS A 642 -22.29 -15.48 -37.94
CA LYS A 642 -22.04 -16.05 -36.59
C LYS A 642 -21.17 -15.17 -35.69
N THR A 643 -20.02 -14.72 -36.20
CA THR A 643 -19.06 -13.88 -35.46
C THR A 643 -19.68 -12.52 -35.13
N ALA A 644 -20.44 -11.93 -36.06
CA ALA A 644 -21.15 -10.69 -35.85
C ALA A 644 -22.21 -10.82 -34.75
N LEU A 645 -23.00 -11.90 -34.75
CA LEU A 645 -24.00 -12.16 -33.70
C LEU A 645 -23.35 -12.39 -32.34
N ALA A 646 -22.26 -13.16 -32.28
CA ALA A 646 -21.52 -13.36 -31.03
C ALA A 646 -20.94 -12.04 -30.48
N ALA A 647 -20.41 -11.19 -31.36
CA ALA A 647 -19.90 -9.88 -30.99
C ALA A 647 -21.01 -8.91 -30.54
N GLN A 648 -22.19 -8.95 -31.17
CA GLN A 648 -23.35 -8.18 -30.74
C GLN A 648 -23.84 -8.60 -29.35
N ILE A 649 -24.01 -9.91 -29.11
CA ILE A 649 -24.39 -10.46 -27.80
C ILE A 649 -23.37 -10.00 -26.75
N ALA A 650 -22.08 -10.04 -27.08
CA ALA A 650 -21.05 -9.59 -26.17
C ALA A 650 -21.13 -8.09 -25.87
N LYS A 651 -21.34 -7.24 -26.88
CA LYS A 651 -21.51 -5.80 -26.69
C LYS A 651 -22.73 -5.47 -25.82
N GLU A 652 -23.87 -6.09 -26.10
CA GLU A 652 -25.11 -5.89 -25.32
C GLU A 652 -25.01 -6.45 -23.90
N SER A 653 -24.19 -7.49 -23.69
CA SER A 653 -24.00 -8.09 -22.37
C SER A 653 -23.52 -7.10 -21.33
N ASN A 654 -22.79 -6.03 -21.71
CA ASN A 654 -22.15 -5.10 -20.78
C ASN A 654 -21.25 -5.80 -19.75
N TYR A 655 -20.68 -6.96 -20.10
CA TYR A 655 -19.72 -7.62 -19.24
C TYR A 655 -18.45 -6.76 -19.14
N PRO A 656 -17.85 -6.66 -17.94
CA PRO A 656 -16.61 -5.92 -17.75
C PRO A 656 -15.53 -6.42 -18.70
N PHE A 657 -15.26 -7.73 -18.74
CA PHE A 657 -14.23 -8.28 -19.62
C PHE A 657 -14.84 -9.01 -20.80
N ILE A 658 -14.58 -8.53 -22.01
CA ILE A 658 -14.88 -9.23 -23.26
C ILE A 658 -13.56 -9.47 -23.98
N LYS A 659 -13.33 -10.62 -24.61
CA LYS A 659 -12.18 -10.78 -25.52
C LYS A 659 -12.52 -11.63 -26.72
N LEU A 660 -12.19 -11.14 -27.91
CA LEU A 660 -12.32 -11.86 -29.18
C LEU A 660 -10.99 -12.55 -29.53
N ILE A 661 -11.04 -13.87 -29.67
CA ILE A 661 -9.93 -14.72 -30.10
C ILE A 661 -10.17 -15.06 -31.57
N THR A 662 -9.38 -14.45 -32.46
CA THR A 662 -9.44 -14.73 -33.90
C THR A 662 -8.25 -15.58 -34.35
N PRO A 663 -8.36 -16.32 -35.45
CA PRO A 663 -7.21 -17.02 -36.03
C PRO A 663 -6.06 -16.07 -36.38
N ALA A 664 -6.35 -14.80 -36.72
CA ALA A 664 -5.34 -13.78 -37.01
C ALA A 664 -4.41 -13.51 -35.82
N SER A 665 -4.95 -13.53 -34.59
CA SER A 665 -4.16 -13.37 -33.36
C SER A 665 -3.12 -14.50 -33.16
N LEU A 666 -3.34 -15.67 -33.78
CA LEU A 666 -2.51 -16.85 -33.61
C LEU A 666 -1.43 -17.01 -34.69
N VAL A 667 -1.47 -16.22 -35.78
CA VAL A 667 -0.57 -16.35 -36.94
C VAL A 667 0.90 -16.09 -36.57
N GLY A 668 1.14 -15.21 -35.59
CA GLY A 668 2.51 -14.83 -35.18
C GLY A 668 3.27 -15.90 -34.38
N PHE A 669 2.60 -16.96 -33.92
CA PHE A 669 3.22 -18.00 -33.10
C PHE A 669 3.79 -19.12 -33.97
N ARG A 670 5.07 -19.46 -33.72
CA ARG A 670 5.80 -20.48 -34.48
C ARG A 670 5.47 -21.92 -34.06
N ASP A 671 5.17 -22.12 -32.78
CA ASP A 671 4.98 -23.45 -32.19
C ASP A 671 3.62 -23.57 -31.50
N ASP A 672 3.07 -24.78 -31.50
CA ASP A 672 1.81 -25.13 -30.82
C ASP A 672 1.83 -24.84 -29.32
N SER A 673 3.01 -24.98 -28.68
CA SER A 673 3.16 -24.65 -27.26
C SER A 673 2.89 -23.17 -27.00
N ALA A 674 3.38 -22.27 -27.86
CA ALA A 674 3.17 -20.85 -27.69
C ALA A 674 1.69 -20.46 -27.92
N LYS A 675 1.01 -21.14 -28.85
CA LYS A 675 -0.44 -20.97 -29.07
C LYS A 675 -1.25 -21.44 -27.86
N LYS A 676 -0.87 -22.59 -27.29
CA LYS A 676 -1.48 -23.10 -26.05
C LYS A 676 -1.27 -22.14 -24.89
N ASP A 677 -0.06 -21.62 -24.70
CA ASP A 677 0.25 -20.67 -23.62
C ASP A 677 -0.54 -19.36 -23.80
N TYR A 678 -0.72 -18.91 -25.04
CA TYR A 678 -1.57 -17.76 -25.35
C TYR A 678 -3.05 -17.99 -25.00
N LEU A 679 -3.63 -19.13 -25.40
CA LEU A 679 -5.01 -19.49 -25.04
C LEU A 679 -5.17 -19.58 -23.52
N HIS A 680 -4.25 -20.27 -22.84
CA HIS A 680 -4.25 -20.38 -21.38
C HIS A 680 -4.16 -19.00 -20.71
N LYS A 681 -3.31 -18.10 -21.24
CA LYS A 681 -3.20 -16.73 -20.76
C LYS A 681 -4.53 -15.98 -20.87
N ILE A 682 -5.22 -16.06 -22.01
CA ILE A 682 -6.51 -15.35 -22.19
C ILE A 682 -7.57 -15.84 -21.21
N PHE A 683 -7.69 -17.16 -21.01
CA PHE A 683 -8.61 -17.71 -20.01
C PHE A 683 -8.23 -17.28 -18.59
N THR A 684 -6.93 -17.28 -18.27
CA THR A 684 -6.43 -16.81 -16.98
C THR A 684 -6.71 -15.32 -16.76
N ASP A 685 -6.60 -14.51 -17.82
CA ASP A 685 -6.93 -13.09 -17.78
C ASP A 685 -8.46 -12.90 -17.59
N ALA A 686 -9.29 -13.72 -18.26
CA ALA A 686 -10.73 -13.72 -18.05
C ALA A 686 -11.14 -14.07 -16.60
N TYR A 687 -10.36 -14.90 -15.91
CA TYR A 687 -10.57 -15.25 -14.51
C TYR A 687 -10.23 -14.13 -13.52
N LYS A 688 -9.63 -13.02 -13.95
CA LYS A 688 -9.37 -11.86 -13.09
C LYS A 688 -10.55 -10.91 -13.01
N SER A 689 -11.53 -11.06 -13.89
CA SER A 689 -12.73 -10.23 -13.94
C SER A 689 -13.91 -11.00 -13.33
N PRO A 690 -14.74 -10.36 -12.48
CA PRO A 690 -15.87 -11.04 -11.85
C PRO A 690 -16.88 -11.60 -12.87
N LEU A 691 -17.02 -10.92 -14.01
CA LEU A 691 -17.85 -11.34 -15.13
C LEU A 691 -17.03 -11.22 -16.42
N SER A 692 -16.82 -12.33 -17.11
CA SER A 692 -16.06 -12.36 -18.36
C SER A 692 -16.80 -13.10 -19.48
N LEU A 693 -16.60 -12.62 -20.71
CA LEU A 693 -17.14 -13.20 -21.93
C LEU A 693 -16.01 -13.38 -22.95
N LEU A 694 -15.77 -14.62 -23.36
CA LEU A 694 -14.77 -14.95 -24.38
C LEU A 694 -15.47 -15.32 -25.68
N ILE A 695 -15.06 -14.71 -26.78
CA ILE A 695 -15.51 -15.09 -28.13
C ILE A 695 -14.38 -15.86 -28.81
N ILE A 696 -14.63 -17.10 -29.22
CA ILE A 696 -13.67 -17.94 -29.93
C ILE A 696 -14.13 -18.06 -31.38
N ASP A 697 -13.49 -17.32 -32.27
CA ASP A 697 -13.91 -17.26 -33.66
C ASP A 697 -13.25 -18.35 -34.52
N ASN A 698 -14.06 -19.03 -35.33
CA ASN A 698 -13.65 -20.06 -36.29
C ASN A 698 -12.75 -21.15 -35.64
N ILE A 699 -13.33 -21.93 -34.72
CA ILE A 699 -12.61 -22.99 -33.99
C ILE A 699 -11.82 -23.90 -34.92
N GLU A 700 -12.38 -24.27 -36.07
CA GLU A 700 -11.71 -25.11 -37.07
C GLU A 700 -10.35 -24.55 -37.51
N ARG A 701 -10.19 -23.22 -37.60
CA ARG A 701 -8.93 -22.59 -37.96
C ARG A 701 -7.97 -22.50 -36.78
N ILE A 702 -8.49 -22.33 -35.56
CA ILE A 702 -7.68 -22.30 -34.34
C ILE A 702 -7.02 -23.66 -34.08
N ILE A 703 -7.74 -24.76 -34.32
CA ILE A 703 -7.20 -26.13 -34.22
C ILE A 703 -6.42 -26.56 -35.48
N GLU A 704 -6.23 -25.65 -36.44
CA GLU A 704 -5.52 -25.87 -37.71
C GLU A 704 -6.11 -27.01 -38.57
N TRP A 705 -7.42 -27.16 -38.55
CA TRP A 705 -8.10 -28.17 -39.35
C TRP A 705 -7.88 -27.96 -40.85
N ASN A 706 -7.39 -28.99 -41.53
CA ASN A 706 -7.28 -29.03 -42.98
C ASN A 706 -8.07 -30.23 -43.56
N PRO A 707 -9.03 -30.01 -44.47
CA PRO A 707 -9.82 -31.09 -45.06
C PRO A 707 -9.09 -31.93 -46.11
N VAL A 708 -8.01 -31.43 -46.74
CA VAL A 708 -7.28 -32.12 -47.83
C VAL A 708 -6.50 -33.34 -47.31
N GLY A 709 -6.12 -33.31 -46.04
CA GLY A 709 -5.71 -34.48 -45.27
C GLY A 709 -5.94 -34.11 -43.80
N PRO A 710 -6.61 -34.96 -42.99
CA PRO A 710 -7.17 -34.60 -41.68
C PRO A 710 -6.07 -34.32 -40.66
N ARG A 711 -5.36 -33.21 -40.86
CA ARG A 711 -4.32 -32.67 -39.99
C ARG A 711 -5.00 -31.65 -39.10
N LEU A 712 -4.71 -31.77 -37.81
CA LEU A 712 -5.13 -30.85 -36.76
C LEU A 712 -4.05 -30.83 -35.69
N SER A 713 -3.99 -29.74 -34.92
CA SER A 713 -3.17 -29.70 -33.71
C SER A 713 -3.94 -30.33 -32.55
N ASN A 714 -3.59 -31.59 -32.21
CA ASN A 714 -4.24 -32.28 -31.08
C ASN A 714 -3.91 -31.59 -29.75
N ASN A 715 -2.74 -30.95 -29.64
CA ASN A 715 -2.34 -30.24 -28.43
C ASN A 715 -3.26 -29.04 -28.16
N ILE A 716 -3.57 -28.25 -29.20
CA ILE A 716 -4.48 -27.11 -29.09
C ILE A 716 -5.90 -27.59 -28.84
N LEU A 717 -6.33 -28.65 -29.53
CA LEU A 717 -7.64 -29.26 -29.37
C LEU A 717 -7.90 -29.70 -27.92
N GLN A 718 -7.01 -30.50 -27.35
CA GLN A 718 -7.15 -30.99 -25.97
C GLN A 718 -7.10 -29.86 -24.95
N ALA A 719 -6.25 -28.85 -25.18
CA ALA A 719 -6.19 -27.66 -24.34
C ALA A 719 -7.50 -26.89 -24.38
N LEU A 720 -8.08 -26.67 -25.57
CA LEU A 720 -9.35 -25.96 -25.74
C LEU A 720 -10.51 -26.68 -25.05
N VAL A 721 -10.64 -27.99 -25.25
CA VAL A 721 -11.68 -28.81 -24.58
C VAL A 721 -11.55 -28.72 -23.06
N THR A 722 -10.32 -28.80 -22.54
CA THR A 722 -10.06 -28.66 -21.10
C THR A 722 -10.47 -27.27 -20.59
N LEU A 723 -10.11 -26.21 -21.31
CA LEU A 723 -10.44 -24.82 -20.94
C LEU A 723 -11.95 -24.54 -20.99
N LEU A 724 -12.67 -25.14 -21.94
CA LEU A 724 -14.14 -25.04 -22.07
C LEU A 724 -14.92 -25.78 -20.97
N GLN A 725 -14.28 -26.70 -20.24
CA GLN A 725 -14.92 -27.48 -19.18
C GLN A 725 -14.46 -27.07 -17.78
N THR A 726 -13.37 -26.31 -17.68
CA THR A 726 -12.79 -25.91 -16.40
C THR A 726 -13.59 -24.74 -15.81
N PRO A 727 -14.23 -24.89 -14.64
CA PRO A 727 -14.97 -23.79 -14.03
C PRO A 727 -14.02 -22.69 -13.54
N PRO A 728 -14.42 -21.41 -13.62
CA PRO A 728 -13.63 -20.30 -13.10
C PRO A 728 -13.50 -20.37 -11.57
N PRO A 729 -12.51 -19.67 -10.98
CA PRO A 729 -12.35 -19.55 -9.53
C PRO A 729 -13.61 -19.02 -8.82
N LYS A 730 -13.72 -19.26 -7.51
CA LYS A 730 -14.86 -18.77 -6.71
C LYS A 730 -15.02 -17.25 -6.86
N GLY A 731 -16.25 -16.78 -7.02
CA GLY A 731 -16.57 -15.37 -7.22
C GLY A 731 -16.49 -14.87 -8.67
N HIS A 732 -15.97 -15.68 -9.60
CA HIS A 732 -15.80 -15.31 -11.00
C HIS A 732 -16.75 -16.11 -11.89
N ARG A 733 -17.18 -15.52 -12.99
CA ARG A 733 -18.13 -16.15 -13.93
C ARG A 733 -17.70 -15.93 -15.37
N LEU A 734 -17.82 -16.97 -16.18
CA LEU A 734 -17.30 -17.01 -17.55
C LEU A 734 -18.34 -17.54 -18.53
N LEU A 735 -18.68 -16.73 -19.54
CA LEU A 735 -19.43 -17.16 -20.72
C LEU A 735 -18.47 -17.29 -21.92
N VAL A 736 -18.50 -18.43 -22.61
CA VAL A 736 -17.71 -18.64 -23.83
C VAL A 736 -18.67 -18.75 -25.02
N LEU A 737 -18.54 -17.88 -26.01
CA LEU A 737 -19.24 -17.95 -27.28
C LEU A 737 -18.25 -18.40 -28.35
N ALA A 738 -18.46 -19.56 -28.96
CA ALA A 738 -17.57 -20.05 -30.01
C ALA A 738 -18.29 -20.14 -31.35
N THR A 739 -17.58 -19.91 -32.46
CA THR A 739 -18.17 -19.95 -33.80
C THR A 739 -17.51 -21.03 -34.66
N THR A 740 -18.31 -21.73 -35.45
CA THR A 740 -17.81 -22.69 -36.46
C THR A 740 -18.66 -22.68 -37.72
N SER A 741 -18.00 -22.83 -38.87
CA SER A 741 -18.68 -23.08 -40.15
C SER A 741 -18.70 -24.56 -40.54
N GLN A 742 -18.00 -25.42 -39.80
CA GLN A 742 -17.81 -26.85 -40.09
C GLN A 742 -18.42 -27.73 -38.98
N HIS A 743 -19.72 -27.59 -38.75
CA HIS A 743 -20.43 -28.28 -37.64
C HIS A 743 -20.30 -29.80 -37.70
N TYR A 744 -20.46 -30.39 -38.89
CA TYR A 744 -20.30 -31.84 -39.08
C TYR A 744 -18.92 -32.34 -38.67
N THR A 745 -17.85 -31.59 -38.99
CA THR A 745 -16.49 -31.93 -38.55
C THR A 745 -16.35 -31.83 -37.03
N MET A 746 -16.93 -30.80 -36.40
CA MET A 746 -16.89 -30.66 -34.93
C MET A 746 -17.57 -31.84 -34.24
N GLN A 747 -18.68 -32.36 -34.80
CA GLN A 747 -19.36 -33.57 -34.33
C GLN A 747 -18.49 -34.81 -34.48
N GLN A 748 -17.81 -34.98 -35.62
CA GLN A 748 -16.89 -36.10 -35.83
C GLN A 748 -15.70 -36.09 -34.87
N LEU A 749 -15.21 -34.90 -34.51
CA LEU A 749 -14.13 -34.72 -33.54
C LEU A 749 -14.60 -34.81 -32.08
N GLY A 750 -15.92 -34.89 -31.82
CA GLY A 750 -16.50 -34.94 -30.49
C GLY A 750 -16.36 -33.64 -29.68
N ILE A 751 -16.06 -32.52 -30.35
CA ILE A 751 -15.83 -31.22 -29.72
C ILE A 751 -17.16 -30.56 -29.33
N ASP A 752 -18.20 -30.82 -30.10
CA ASP A 752 -19.53 -30.24 -29.90
C ASP A 752 -20.15 -30.63 -28.55
N VAL A 753 -19.81 -31.80 -28.01
CA VAL A 753 -20.22 -32.29 -26.69
C VAL A 753 -19.54 -31.53 -25.54
N ALA A 754 -18.42 -30.85 -25.82
CA ALA A 754 -17.76 -29.99 -24.83
C ALA A 754 -18.52 -28.67 -24.59
N PHE A 755 -19.47 -28.32 -25.47
CA PHE A 755 -20.30 -27.12 -25.32
C PHE A 755 -21.61 -27.41 -24.59
N ASP A 756 -21.99 -26.55 -23.66
CA ASP A 756 -23.25 -26.68 -22.90
C ASP A 756 -24.48 -26.44 -23.78
N ARG A 757 -24.36 -25.54 -24.77
CA ARG A 757 -25.44 -25.14 -25.67
C ARG A 757 -24.94 -24.98 -27.10
N GLN A 758 -25.83 -25.22 -28.05
CA GLN A 758 -25.57 -25.02 -29.48
C GLN A 758 -26.69 -24.17 -30.09
N ILE A 759 -26.33 -23.17 -30.89
CA ILE A 759 -27.25 -22.27 -31.57
C ILE A 759 -26.98 -22.35 -33.08
N ALA A 760 -28.02 -22.69 -33.85
CA ALA A 760 -27.95 -22.70 -35.30
C ALA A 760 -28.17 -21.28 -35.87
N VAL A 761 -27.24 -20.80 -36.68
CA VAL A 761 -27.32 -19.53 -37.39
C VAL A 761 -27.59 -19.81 -38.88
N PRO A 762 -28.85 -19.73 -39.32
CA PRO A 762 -29.22 -20.04 -40.70
C PRO A 762 -28.67 -18.99 -41.68
N ALA A 763 -28.51 -19.39 -42.94
CA ALA A 763 -28.33 -18.46 -44.04
C ALA A 763 -29.67 -17.76 -44.39
N VAL A 764 -29.61 -16.73 -45.24
CA VAL A 764 -30.82 -16.04 -45.72
C VAL A 764 -31.63 -17.03 -46.54
N LYS A 765 -32.87 -17.31 -46.12
CA LYS A 765 -33.69 -18.40 -46.66
C LYS A 765 -34.44 -17.97 -47.90
N ASP A 766 -35.19 -16.88 -47.81
CA ASP A 766 -36.14 -16.49 -48.86
C ASP A 766 -35.75 -15.16 -49.50
N VAL A 767 -36.24 -14.92 -50.72
CA VAL A 767 -36.15 -13.62 -51.40
C VAL A 767 -36.76 -12.47 -50.58
N ARG A 768 -37.71 -12.76 -49.69
CA ARG A 768 -38.27 -11.77 -48.75
C ARG A 768 -37.25 -11.29 -47.74
N GLU A 769 -36.53 -12.22 -47.10
CA GLU A 769 -35.46 -11.91 -46.16
C GLU A 769 -34.32 -11.16 -46.86
N LEU A 770 -33.97 -11.59 -48.07
CA LEU A 770 -33.00 -10.90 -48.94
C LEU A 770 -33.40 -9.45 -49.21
N GLY A 771 -34.67 -9.21 -49.53
CA GLY A 771 -35.20 -7.86 -49.74
C GLY A 771 -35.06 -6.97 -48.50
N ILE A 772 -35.34 -7.49 -47.31
CA ILE A 772 -35.19 -6.75 -46.05
C ILE A 772 -33.72 -6.41 -45.78
N VAL A 773 -32.79 -7.34 -46.04
CA VAL A 773 -31.35 -7.09 -45.89
C VAL A 773 -30.88 -5.97 -46.82
N LEU A 774 -31.27 -6.00 -48.09
CA LEU A 774 -30.88 -4.99 -49.08
C LEU A 774 -31.48 -3.61 -48.80
N ASP A 775 -32.73 -3.58 -48.33
CA ASP A 775 -33.41 -2.34 -47.93
C ASP A 775 -32.75 -1.71 -46.70
N LYS A 776 -32.47 -2.50 -45.65
CA LYS A 776 -31.79 -2.04 -44.44
C LYS A 776 -30.34 -1.62 -44.69
N LEU A 777 -29.62 -2.29 -45.61
CA LEU A 777 -28.29 -1.87 -46.03
C LEU A 777 -28.30 -0.52 -46.76
N GLY A 778 -29.44 -0.13 -47.36
CA GLY A 778 -29.51 1.02 -48.24
C GLY A 778 -28.74 0.81 -49.56
N ALA A 779 -28.60 -0.45 -49.99
CA ALA A 779 -27.75 -0.87 -51.11
C ALA A 779 -27.98 -0.08 -52.41
N PHE A 780 -29.22 0.39 -52.63
CA PHE A 780 -29.62 1.11 -53.84
C PHE A 780 -30.10 2.54 -53.57
N GLU A 781 -29.68 3.17 -52.47
CA GLU A 781 -29.93 4.59 -52.16
C GLU A 781 -31.42 4.99 -52.21
N GLY A 782 -32.31 4.08 -51.78
CA GLY A 782 -33.77 4.32 -51.79
C GLY A 782 -34.46 4.17 -53.14
N ARG A 783 -33.74 3.76 -54.20
CA ARG A 783 -34.31 3.42 -55.52
C ARG A 783 -35.04 2.08 -55.46
N ARG A 784 -36.29 2.11 -55.03
CA ARG A 784 -37.15 0.92 -54.89
C ARG A 784 -37.34 0.15 -56.20
N ASP A 785 -37.28 0.85 -57.34
CA ASP A 785 -37.35 0.25 -58.68
C ASP A 785 -36.12 -0.61 -59.00
N VAL A 786 -34.92 -0.20 -58.57
CA VAL A 786 -33.68 -0.97 -58.76
C VAL A 786 -33.66 -2.18 -57.82
N LEU A 787 -34.08 -2.00 -56.57
CA LEU A 787 -34.22 -3.09 -55.61
C LEU A 787 -35.19 -4.16 -56.11
N GLN A 788 -36.36 -3.75 -56.62
CA GLN A 788 -37.35 -4.68 -57.14
C GLN A 788 -36.83 -5.44 -58.37
N ARG A 789 -36.16 -4.74 -59.31
CA ARG A 789 -35.49 -5.38 -60.46
C ARG A 789 -34.41 -6.37 -60.04
N ALA A 790 -33.62 -6.06 -59.00
CA ALA A 790 -32.60 -6.96 -58.48
C ALA A 790 -33.22 -8.23 -57.89
N LEU A 791 -34.30 -8.10 -57.12
CA LEU A 791 -35.03 -9.23 -56.54
C LEU A 791 -35.73 -10.08 -57.63
N GLU A 792 -36.25 -9.44 -58.68
CA GLU A 792 -36.83 -10.10 -59.85
C GLU A 792 -35.77 -10.87 -60.62
N ALA A 793 -34.60 -10.27 -60.89
CA ALA A 793 -33.47 -10.94 -61.53
C ALA A 793 -33.03 -12.18 -60.73
N VAL A 794 -32.92 -12.08 -59.40
CA VAL A 794 -32.63 -13.24 -58.55
C VAL A 794 -33.70 -14.32 -58.73
N ARG A 795 -34.99 -13.98 -58.74
CA ARG A 795 -36.08 -14.96 -58.95
C ARG A 795 -36.03 -15.63 -60.32
N GLU A 796 -35.73 -14.87 -61.36
CA GLU A 796 -35.63 -15.39 -62.73
C GLU A 796 -34.49 -16.39 -62.88
N TYR A 797 -33.33 -16.09 -62.29
CA TYR A 797 -32.15 -16.95 -62.40
C TYR A 797 -32.16 -18.15 -61.43
N SER A 798 -32.88 -18.08 -60.30
CA SER A 798 -32.87 -19.14 -59.27
C SER A 798 -33.84 -20.30 -59.55
N GLY A 799 -34.77 -20.15 -60.49
CA GLY A 799 -35.85 -21.13 -60.71
C GLY A 799 -36.95 -21.06 -59.63
N ARG A 800 -38.01 -21.87 -59.78
CA ARG A 800 -39.28 -21.75 -59.02
C ARG A 800 -39.18 -21.98 -57.50
N ASP A 801 -38.06 -22.48 -57.00
CA ASP A 801 -37.86 -22.66 -55.56
C ASP A 801 -37.30 -21.37 -54.96
N MET A 802 -38.09 -20.72 -54.09
CA MET A 802 -37.77 -19.43 -53.47
C MET A 802 -36.61 -19.48 -52.45
N ASP A 803 -35.82 -20.55 -52.44
CA ASP A 803 -34.72 -20.81 -51.49
C ASP A 803 -33.42 -20.17 -51.99
N VAL A 804 -32.98 -19.13 -51.28
CA VAL A 804 -31.73 -18.41 -51.52
C VAL A 804 -30.56 -19.17 -50.89
N GLY A 805 -30.64 -19.50 -49.61
CA GLY A 805 -29.61 -20.26 -48.90
C GLY A 805 -28.22 -19.60 -48.83
N VAL A 806 -28.09 -18.31 -49.13
CA VAL A 806 -26.79 -17.60 -49.17
C VAL A 806 -26.51 -16.88 -47.86
N GLY A 807 -25.25 -16.94 -47.41
CA GLY A 807 -24.80 -16.23 -46.20
C GLY A 807 -24.90 -14.70 -46.36
N VAL A 808 -25.36 -14.03 -45.30
CA VAL A 808 -25.55 -12.56 -45.27
C VAL A 808 -24.30 -11.80 -45.70
N LYS A 809 -23.10 -12.22 -45.25
CA LYS A 809 -21.85 -11.54 -45.60
C LYS A 809 -21.62 -11.44 -47.11
N MET A 810 -21.93 -12.52 -47.84
CA MET A 810 -21.80 -12.55 -49.30
C MET A 810 -22.78 -11.58 -49.95
N ILE A 811 -24.03 -11.55 -49.47
CA ILE A 811 -25.07 -10.63 -49.94
C ILE A 811 -24.61 -9.18 -49.78
N LEU A 812 -24.08 -8.81 -48.61
CA LEU A 812 -23.61 -7.44 -48.34
C LEU A 812 -22.45 -7.04 -49.26
N THR A 813 -21.45 -7.92 -49.43
CA THR A 813 -20.30 -7.63 -50.31
C THR A 813 -20.69 -7.52 -51.77
N THR A 814 -21.61 -8.37 -52.23
CA THR A 814 -22.14 -8.31 -53.59
C THR A 814 -22.98 -7.05 -53.80
N ALA A 815 -23.80 -6.67 -52.81
CA ALA A 815 -24.59 -5.45 -52.88
C ALA A 815 -23.73 -4.18 -52.98
N GLU A 816 -22.68 -4.06 -52.17
CA GLU A 816 -21.73 -2.94 -52.27
C GLU A 816 -20.98 -2.93 -53.60
N SER A 817 -20.55 -4.10 -54.09
CA SER A 817 -19.88 -4.20 -55.39
C SER A 817 -20.80 -3.82 -56.56
N ALA A 818 -22.08 -4.16 -56.46
CA ALA A 818 -23.08 -3.84 -57.48
C ALA A 818 -23.26 -2.33 -57.68
N ARG A 819 -23.01 -1.51 -56.65
CA ARG A 819 -23.11 -0.03 -56.73
C ARG A 819 -22.18 0.59 -57.76
N PHE A 820 -21.07 -0.07 -58.07
CA PHE A 820 -20.08 0.39 -59.05
C PHE A 820 -20.31 -0.15 -60.46
N SER A 821 -21.32 -1.00 -60.66
CA SER A 821 -21.65 -1.55 -61.97
C SER A 821 -22.56 -0.60 -62.78
N GLN A 822 -22.55 -0.74 -64.11
CA GLN A 822 -23.41 0.05 -65.00
C GLN A 822 -24.91 -0.29 -64.83
N ASP A 823 -25.22 -1.56 -64.56
CA ASP A 823 -26.56 -2.03 -64.17
C ASP A 823 -26.49 -2.79 -62.83
N PRO A 824 -26.68 -2.09 -61.69
CA PRO A 824 -26.61 -2.69 -60.36
C PRO A 824 -27.60 -3.82 -60.11
N ALA A 825 -28.78 -3.78 -60.74
CA ALA A 825 -29.81 -4.78 -60.49
C ALA A 825 -29.49 -6.10 -61.19
N ASP A 826 -29.15 -6.03 -62.48
CA ASP A 826 -28.81 -7.21 -63.29
C ASP A 826 -27.51 -7.86 -62.80
N TRP A 827 -26.48 -7.05 -62.53
CA TRP A 827 -25.20 -7.57 -62.03
C TRP A 827 -25.35 -8.27 -60.69
N PHE A 828 -26.09 -7.67 -59.74
CA PHE A 828 -26.38 -8.30 -58.45
C PHE A 828 -27.14 -9.62 -58.62
N GLY A 829 -28.18 -9.62 -59.48
CA GLY A 829 -28.97 -10.81 -59.79
C GLY A 829 -28.12 -11.97 -60.32
N GLN A 830 -27.24 -11.70 -61.29
CA GLN A 830 -26.34 -12.70 -61.88
C GLN A 830 -25.35 -13.27 -60.86
N GLN A 831 -24.74 -12.42 -60.03
CA GLN A 831 -23.80 -12.88 -59.00
C GLN A 831 -24.50 -13.71 -57.92
N MET A 832 -25.68 -13.30 -57.47
CA MET A 832 -26.46 -14.05 -56.50
C MET A 832 -26.90 -15.41 -57.06
N ALA A 833 -27.35 -15.46 -58.31
CA ALA A 833 -27.71 -16.71 -58.97
C ALA A 833 -26.55 -17.72 -59.00
N ALA A 834 -25.33 -17.26 -59.31
CA ALA A 834 -24.15 -18.10 -59.29
C ALA A 834 -23.89 -18.67 -57.88
N GLN A 835 -24.08 -17.88 -56.82
CA GLN A 835 -23.90 -18.35 -55.44
C GLN A 835 -25.00 -19.34 -55.01
N ILE A 836 -26.24 -19.09 -55.40
CA ILE A 836 -27.38 -19.99 -55.13
C ILE A 836 -27.15 -21.35 -55.82
N ALA A 837 -26.67 -21.34 -57.06
CA ALA A 837 -26.33 -22.56 -57.79
C ALA A 837 -25.22 -23.36 -57.09
N VAL A 838 -24.18 -22.70 -56.57
CA VAL A 838 -23.10 -23.35 -55.80
C VAL A 838 -23.65 -23.96 -54.50
N HIS A 839 -24.52 -23.25 -53.79
CA HIS A 839 -25.17 -23.78 -52.58
C HIS A 839 -26.02 -25.01 -52.87
N ASN A 840 -26.81 -24.97 -53.95
CA ASN A 840 -27.67 -26.09 -54.35
C ASN A 840 -26.86 -27.30 -54.86
N ALA A 841 -25.66 -27.10 -55.39
CA ALA A 841 -24.75 -28.18 -55.77
C ALA A 841 -24.03 -28.84 -54.57
N GLY A 842 -24.04 -28.18 -53.40
CA GLY A 842 -23.40 -28.66 -52.17
C GLY A 842 -24.34 -29.27 -51.12
N LYS A 843 -25.66 -29.14 -51.31
CA LYS A 843 -26.67 -29.96 -50.62
C LYS A 843 -26.68 -31.37 -51.20
#